data_AF-A0A821YEC4-F1
#
_entry.id   AF-A0A821YEC4-F1
#
_cell.length_a   1.000
_cell.length_b   1.000
_cell.length_c   1.000
_cell.angle_alpha   90.00
_cell.angle_beta   90.00
_cell.angle_gamma   90.00
#
_symmetry.space_group_name_H-M   'P 1'
#
loop_
_entity.id
_entity.type
_entity.pdbx_description
1 polymer ?
#
loop_
_entity_poly.entity_id
_entity_poly.type
_entity_poly.pdbx_seq_one_letter_code
_entity_poly.pdbx_strand_id
1 'polypeptide(L)'
;MSEEQDDGSKKSASLSSAEASSVEAECGAHVNASTNISQTNQMTGAAPDNAKWQCEMCTYENFPLSRKCTMCRAQKPSLGEDIFKLQDGASALPIQDTCGAESVAERLKPLRISSPQGQASASSMAKWSCGTCTFENWPRSQKCAMCGATAPPRTHSDLHAPRPTGINDICNSQNSSIHEVENNGRRSKRRNNTDWMWLQACLGVVEGDARCVDAYLAAGGSPARALTAPEVALLNRASAFDPGHTLVHLAIRFQRQEILSTLLSRISGGGPGLKRSPSYVAPDLASAIRRHIASCIRHKKGNFPCRYINEICTFSLPAEIDELPAAIQEQLFAELLDKDAQQTLETDTPLINWSCELTVNLGSRLYALWNRSAGDCLPDALCQAAYGVFDRANVLRAALADTLHHAHRSFYARWQAWERLQASQLQYAPEESQLRAEWSRLLAAAARPGTALHQLHVFALAHVLRRPVLVYGVDVVNSFRGEALGYARFQGIYLPLLWDAEFCSKSPLCLGYTRGHFSALVPLEPYSHRHDYICREQQDEDGEDMIFLPLTDSEGKLLPVHFLTCDEMADEESVVRRWTCACVTEGGVLAARQRVHARPLLQAQMLEEWLNHYRRLAQQTRGPFPPRLQTAEFSSDPDTDEE
;
A
#
# COMPACT_ATOMS: atom_id res chain seq x y z
N MET A 1 46.65 7.69 31.02
CA MET A 1 47.88 7.44 31.79
C MET A 1 47.47 6.99 33.18
N SER A 2 47.62 5.74 33.63
CA SER A 2 47.84 4.43 32.98
C SER A 2 47.52 3.40 34.08
N GLU A 3 46.65 2.41 33.84
CA GLU A 3 47.00 0.99 33.58
C GLU A 3 47.64 0.29 34.81
N GLU A 4 46.93 -0.64 35.50
CA GLU A 4 47.10 -2.13 35.42
C GLU A 4 48.20 -2.67 36.40
N GLN A 5 48.44 -3.96 36.73
CA GLN A 5 47.81 -5.32 36.61
C GLN A 5 47.76 -5.94 38.07
N ASP A 6 47.12 -7.05 38.48
CA ASP A 6 46.37 -8.21 37.91
C ASP A 6 47.06 -9.62 38.00
N ASP A 7 46.23 -10.67 38.20
CA ASP A 7 46.46 -12.15 38.22
C ASP A 7 47.34 -12.81 39.33
N GLY A 8 47.20 -14.14 39.54
CA GLY A 8 48.01 -14.94 40.49
C GLY A 8 47.58 -16.38 40.87
N SER A 9 47.10 -17.26 39.97
CA SER A 9 46.59 -18.63 40.32
C SER A 9 47.63 -19.77 40.52
N LYS A 10 47.39 -20.78 41.42
CA LYS A 10 47.44 -22.28 41.17
C LYS A 10 47.66 -23.27 42.39
N LYS A 11 47.04 -24.49 42.27
CA LYS A 11 47.44 -25.86 42.76
C LYS A 11 47.45 -26.22 44.29
N SER A 12 47.39 -27.49 44.78
CA SER A 12 46.72 -28.77 44.35
C SER A 12 46.98 -30.00 45.31
N ALA A 13 45.96 -30.86 45.57
CA ALA A 13 45.99 -32.28 46.10
C ALA A 13 46.36 -32.50 47.62
N SER A 14 46.11 -33.62 48.35
CA SER A 14 45.66 -35.03 48.08
C SER A 14 45.06 -35.77 49.32
N LEU A 15 44.30 -36.89 49.13
CA LEU A 15 44.13 -38.12 50.02
C LEU A 15 43.43 -37.99 51.43
N SER A 16 42.87 -39.02 52.11
CA SER A 16 42.56 -40.48 51.87
C SER A 16 41.55 -41.11 52.88
N SER A 17 40.98 -42.31 52.58
CA SER A 17 40.45 -43.40 53.48
C SER A 17 39.25 -43.13 54.44
N ALA A 18 38.27 -44.03 54.71
CA ALA A 18 37.90 -45.42 54.28
C ALA A 18 36.35 -45.66 54.50
N GLU A 19 35.66 -46.81 54.71
CA GLU A 19 35.96 -48.24 55.00
C GLU A 19 34.75 -49.21 54.64
N ALA A 20 34.44 -50.25 55.46
CA ALA A 20 33.52 -51.41 55.28
C ALA A 20 32.10 -51.24 55.91
N SER A 21 30.95 -51.89 55.56
CA SER A 21 30.52 -53.20 54.96
C SER A 21 30.48 -54.40 55.93
N SER A 22 29.54 -55.37 55.97
CA SER A 22 28.40 -55.83 55.09
C SER A 22 27.15 -56.27 55.94
N VAL A 23 26.21 -57.24 55.75
CA VAL A 23 26.00 -58.47 54.92
C VAL A 23 24.48 -58.90 54.84
N GLU A 24 24.15 -59.81 53.89
CA GLU A 24 23.17 -60.96 53.78
C GLU A 24 21.93 -61.19 54.73
N ALA A 25 20.87 -61.98 54.40
CA ALA A 25 20.24 -62.47 53.13
C ALA A 25 18.94 -63.32 53.36
N GLU A 26 18.06 -63.41 52.31
CA GLU A 26 17.01 -64.45 51.99
C GLU A 26 15.90 -64.82 53.01
N CYS A 27 14.71 -65.40 52.67
CA CYS A 27 14.00 -65.79 51.42
C CYS A 27 12.45 -65.80 51.72
N GLY A 28 11.47 -66.14 50.85
CA GLY A 28 11.41 -66.56 49.44
C GLY A 28 10.05 -67.25 49.08
N ALA A 29 9.71 -67.34 47.77
CA ALA A 29 8.54 -68.05 47.15
C ALA A 29 7.12 -67.46 47.44
N HIS A 30 6.05 -67.62 46.62
CA HIS A 30 5.72 -68.35 45.36
C HIS A 30 4.35 -67.78 44.81
N VAL A 31 3.76 -68.01 43.60
CA VAL A 31 3.95 -68.83 42.37
C VAL A 31 3.27 -68.13 41.14
N ASN A 32 3.65 -68.50 39.90
CA ASN A 32 2.85 -68.65 38.63
C ASN A 32 1.84 -67.59 38.09
N ALA A 33 1.66 -67.40 36.76
CA ALA A 33 2.41 -67.89 35.58
C ALA A 33 2.03 -67.18 34.23
N SER A 34 3.04 -67.03 33.36
CA SER A 34 3.03 -67.10 31.85
C SER A 34 2.15 -66.13 31.02
N THR A 35 2.52 -65.68 29.81
CA THR A 35 3.53 -66.19 28.84
C THR A 35 4.25 -65.06 28.05
N ASN A 36 5.43 -65.32 27.47
CA ASN A 36 6.36 -64.36 26.83
C ASN A 36 6.25 -64.26 25.29
N ILE A 37 7.05 -63.31 24.71
CA ILE A 37 7.76 -63.27 23.38
C ILE A 37 7.51 -61.92 22.66
N SER A 38 8.48 -61.17 22.09
CA SER A 38 9.96 -61.10 22.22
C SER A 38 10.47 -59.76 21.64
N GLN A 39 11.78 -59.46 21.83
CA GLN A 39 12.50 -58.25 21.40
C GLN A 39 12.48 -57.97 19.88
N THR A 40 12.52 -56.70 19.43
CA THR A 40 13.65 -56.10 18.65
C THR A 40 13.47 -54.61 18.25
N ASN A 41 14.61 -53.99 17.90
CA ASN A 41 14.98 -52.60 17.57
C ASN A 41 14.14 -51.67 16.65
N GLN A 42 14.24 -50.36 16.98
CA GLN A 42 14.51 -49.18 16.12
C GLN A 42 13.51 -48.62 15.06
N MET A 43 13.10 -47.37 15.34
CA MET A 43 13.04 -46.18 14.43
C MET A 43 11.95 -46.06 13.35
N THR A 44 11.61 -44.78 13.10
CA THR A 44 10.63 -44.21 12.14
C THR A 44 9.14 -44.38 12.47
N GLY A 45 8.37 -43.30 12.25
CA GLY A 45 6.93 -43.21 12.53
C GLY A 45 6.51 -41.76 12.83
N ALA A 46 5.48 -41.25 12.16
CA ALA A 46 4.96 -39.89 12.35
C ALA A 46 3.88 -39.84 13.45
N ALA A 47 3.69 -38.68 14.07
CA ALA A 47 2.58 -38.41 14.98
C ALA A 47 1.29 -38.09 14.19
N PRO A 48 0.10 -38.57 14.61
CA PRO A 48 -1.13 -38.44 13.82
C PRO A 48 -2.02 -37.24 14.20
N ASP A 49 -2.55 -36.55 13.20
CA ASP A 49 -3.62 -35.57 13.35
C ASP A 49 -4.98 -36.25 13.63
N ASN A 50 -5.47 -36.20 14.88
CA ASN A 50 -6.90 -36.05 15.27
C ASN A 50 -7.14 -36.20 16.81
N ALA A 51 -6.41 -35.45 17.64
CA ALA A 51 -6.64 -35.44 19.09
C ALA A 51 -7.95 -34.73 19.48
N LYS A 52 -9.03 -35.49 19.73
CA LYS A 52 -10.27 -34.98 20.31
C LYS A 52 -10.03 -34.40 21.72
N TRP A 53 -10.85 -33.44 22.14
CA TRP A 53 -10.80 -32.87 23.50
C TRP A 53 -11.95 -33.37 24.38
N GLN A 54 -11.63 -33.80 25.59
CA GLN A 54 -12.63 -34.27 26.55
C GLN A 54 -13.23 -33.09 27.32
N CYS A 55 -14.56 -33.07 27.47
CA CYS A 55 -15.24 -31.98 28.20
C CYS A 55 -15.23 -32.21 29.71
N GLU A 56 -14.60 -31.33 30.48
CA GLU A 56 -14.53 -31.37 31.94
C GLU A 56 -15.92 -31.49 32.61
N MET A 57 -16.94 -30.83 32.07
CA MET A 57 -18.30 -30.80 32.64
C MET A 57 -19.14 -32.07 32.42
N CYS A 58 -18.80 -32.95 31.48
CA CYS A 58 -19.61 -34.15 31.18
C CYS A 58 -18.85 -35.31 30.52
N THR A 59 -17.51 -35.30 30.62
CA THR A 59 -16.53 -36.30 30.11
C THR A 59 -16.64 -36.73 28.64
N TYR A 60 -17.47 -36.07 27.83
CA TYR A 60 -17.69 -36.39 26.42
C TYR A 60 -16.54 -35.92 25.52
N GLU A 61 -16.13 -36.74 24.56
CA GLU A 61 -15.09 -36.42 23.57
C GLU A 61 -15.63 -35.57 22.41
N ASN A 62 -15.03 -34.39 22.18
CA ASN A 62 -15.44 -33.46 21.15
C ASN A 62 -14.36 -33.33 20.06
N PHE A 63 -14.79 -33.03 18.84
CA PHE A 63 -13.86 -32.77 17.73
C PHE A 63 -12.93 -31.58 18.05
N PRO A 64 -11.66 -31.58 17.55
CA PRO A 64 -10.65 -30.58 17.93
C PRO A 64 -11.11 -29.12 17.79
N LEU A 65 -11.87 -28.85 16.72
CA LEU A 65 -12.40 -27.55 16.32
C LEU A 65 -13.69 -27.13 17.07
N SER A 66 -14.35 -28.03 17.78
CA SER A 66 -15.58 -27.72 18.51
C SER A 66 -15.29 -26.78 19.69
N ARG A 67 -15.67 -25.50 19.58
CA ARG A 67 -15.51 -24.50 20.66
C ARG A 67 -16.41 -24.73 21.89
N LYS A 68 -17.41 -25.60 21.78
CA LYS A 68 -18.33 -26.01 22.85
C LYS A 68 -18.58 -27.50 22.78
N CYS A 69 -18.86 -28.14 23.91
CA CYS A 69 -19.16 -29.55 23.98
C CYS A 69 -20.50 -29.87 23.30
N THR A 70 -20.53 -30.89 22.44
CA THR A 70 -21.74 -31.32 21.72
C THR A 70 -22.89 -31.70 22.67
N MET A 71 -22.57 -32.36 23.80
CA MET A 71 -23.57 -32.86 24.75
C MET A 71 -24.07 -31.78 25.72
N CYS A 72 -23.19 -31.12 26.48
CA CYS A 72 -23.57 -30.20 27.56
C CYS A 72 -23.45 -28.70 27.20
N ARG A 73 -22.93 -28.36 26.01
CA ARG A 73 -22.67 -26.99 25.53
C ARG A 73 -21.68 -26.16 26.36
N ALA A 74 -21.02 -26.73 27.37
CA ALA A 74 -19.90 -26.11 28.07
C ALA A 74 -18.78 -25.74 27.09
N GLN A 75 -18.03 -24.67 27.38
CA GLN A 75 -16.98 -24.17 26.49
C GLN A 75 -15.73 -25.06 26.55
N LYS A 76 -14.93 -25.08 25.48
CA LYS A 76 -13.60 -25.72 25.49
C LYS A 76 -12.67 -24.94 26.44
N PRO A 77 -12.02 -25.56 27.44
CA PRO A 77 -11.05 -24.90 28.30
C PRO A 77 -9.88 -24.34 27.48
N SER A 78 -9.57 -23.06 27.65
CA SER A 78 -8.53 -22.35 26.88
C SER A 78 -7.18 -22.38 27.59
N LEU A 79 -6.62 -23.58 27.77
CA LEU A 79 -5.28 -23.77 28.35
C LEU A 79 -4.17 -23.63 27.28
N GLY A 80 -3.68 -22.40 27.11
CA GLY A 80 -2.29 -22.14 26.68
C GLY A 80 -1.84 -22.66 25.30
N GLU A 81 -2.53 -22.32 24.22
CA GLU A 81 -2.01 -22.47 22.84
C GLU A 81 -1.58 -21.10 22.25
N ASP A 82 -0.49 -21.08 21.47
CA ASP A 82 0.27 -19.85 21.13
C ASP A 82 -0.52 -18.77 20.36
N ILE A 83 -0.61 -17.56 20.93
CA ILE A 83 -1.24 -16.40 20.28
C ILE A 83 -0.53 -15.98 18.97
N PHE A 84 0.78 -16.21 18.87
CA PHE A 84 1.60 -15.85 17.69
C PHE A 84 1.29 -16.65 16.40
N LYS A 85 0.35 -17.61 16.42
CA LYS A 85 -0.09 -18.36 15.22
C LYS A 85 -1.37 -17.80 14.57
N LEU A 86 -2.00 -16.77 15.12
CA LEU A 86 -3.27 -16.24 14.61
C LEU A 86 -3.15 -15.13 13.56
N GLN A 87 -1.94 -14.61 13.30
CA GLN A 87 -1.75 -13.47 12.39
C GLN A 87 -1.81 -13.84 10.89
N ASP A 88 -1.70 -15.13 10.55
CA ASP A 88 -1.91 -15.64 9.18
C ASP A 88 -3.42 -15.83 8.83
N GLY A 89 -4.33 -15.73 9.82
CA GLY A 89 -5.75 -16.06 9.64
C GLY A 89 -6.65 -14.93 9.09
N ALA A 90 -6.21 -13.68 9.14
CA ALA A 90 -7.03 -12.50 8.82
C ALA A 90 -6.82 -11.92 7.42
N SER A 91 -5.94 -12.50 6.61
CA SER A 91 -5.62 -12.05 5.24
C SER A 91 -5.45 -13.20 4.25
N ALA A 92 -6.26 -14.25 4.42
CA ALA A 92 -6.34 -15.39 3.51
C ALA A 92 -7.80 -15.69 3.14
N LEU A 93 -8.28 -15.12 2.03
CA LEU A 93 -9.39 -15.73 1.30
C LEU A 93 -8.86 -17.04 0.68
N PRO A 94 -9.52 -18.18 0.85
CA PRO A 94 -9.01 -19.45 0.35
C PRO A 94 -9.05 -19.47 -1.18
N ILE A 95 -7.87 -19.62 -1.80
CA ILE A 95 -7.76 -20.03 -3.20
C ILE A 95 -8.31 -21.45 -3.30
N GLN A 96 -9.43 -21.63 -4.02
CA GLN A 96 -10.02 -22.96 -4.23
C GLN A 96 -9.31 -23.69 -5.38
N ASP A 97 -8.27 -24.44 -5.05
CA ASP A 97 -7.71 -25.44 -5.97
C ASP A 97 -8.69 -26.63 -6.13
N THR A 98 -9.46 -26.56 -7.21
CA THR A 98 -9.93 -27.66 -8.06
C THR A 98 -10.31 -29.00 -7.39
N CYS A 99 -11.61 -29.24 -7.19
CA CYS A 99 -12.21 -30.58 -7.34
C CYS A 99 -13.71 -30.47 -7.64
N GLY A 100 -14.27 -31.41 -8.42
CA GLY A 100 -15.73 -31.65 -8.46
C GLY A 100 -16.55 -31.09 -9.63
N ALA A 101 -15.97 -30.87 -10.83
CA ALA A 101 -16.73 -30.47 -12.03
C ALA A 101 -17.07 -31.63 -13.00
N GLU A 102 -16.67 -32.87 -12.70
CA GLU A 102 -16.94 -34.05 -13.55
C GLU A 102 -18.23 -34.76 -13.14
N SER A 103 -19.38 -34.27 -13.62
CA SER A 103 -20.67 -34.99 -13.48
C SER A 103 -21.70 -34.70 -14.57
N VAL A 104 -21.58 -33.59 -15.33
CA VAL A 104 -22.62 -33.15 -16.30
C VAL A 104 -22.16 -33.25 -17.77
N ALA A 105 -20.87 -33.52 -18.03
CA ALA A 105 -20.30 -33.57 -19.38
C ALA A 105 -20.34 -34.97 -20.06
N GLU A 106 -20.88 -36.00 -19.39
CA GLU A 106 -20.71 -37.39 -19.84
C GLU A 106 -21.72 -37.86 -20.92
N ARG A 107 -22.71 -37.05 -21.31
CA ARG A 107 -23.86 -37.54 -22.11
C ARG A 107 -23.88 -37.27 -23.62
N LEU A 108 -22.92 -36.53 -24.19
CA LEU A 108 -22.81 -36.37 -25.65
C LEU A 108 -21.34 -36.37 -26.14
N LYS A 109 -20.84 -37.54 -26.56
CA LYS A 109 -19.67 -37.69 -27.43
C LYS A 109 -20.09 -38.33 -28.75
N PRO A 110 -19.57 -37.85 -29.88
CA PRO A 110 -19.06 -38.79 -30.89
C PRO A 110 -17.53 -38.75 -31.02
N LEU A 111 -16.93 -39.90 -30.73
CA LEU A 111 -15.75 -40.51 -31.39
C LEU A 111 -14.70 -39.60 -32.06
N ARG A 112 -13.46 -39.66 -31.55
CA ARG A 112 -12.23 -39.47 -32.35
C ARG A 112 -11.53 -40.82 -32.56
N ILE A 113 -10.86 -40.96 -33.69
CA ILE A 113 -9.89 -42.05 -33.96
C ILE A 113 -8.47 -41.51 -33.70
N SER A 114 -7.54 -42.41 -33.35
CA SER A 114 -6.30 -42.12 -32.62
C SER A 114 -5.09 -41.70 -33.48
N SER A 115 -4.27 -40.79 -32.92
CA SER A 115 -2.77 -40.83 -32.85
C SER A 115 -1.94 -40.88 -34.17
N PRO A 116 -0.60 -40.62 -34.16
CA PRO A 116 0.32 -40.42 -33.02
C PRO A 116 1.13 -39.09 -33.04
N GLN A 117 2.24 -39.06 -32.29
CA GLN A 117 3.05 -37.88 -31.93
C GLN A 117 4.02 -37.40 -33.03
N GLY A 118 4.44 -36.14 -32.93
CA GLY A 118 5.62 -35.60 -33.62
C GLY A 118 5.95 -34.17 -33.18
N GLN A 119 7.19 -33.90 -32.75
CA GLN A 119 7.68 -32.55 -32.44
C GLN A 119 8.29 -31.90 -33.69
N ALA A 120 7.80 -30.73 -34.10
CA ALA A 120 8.52 -29.81 -34.99
C ALA A 120 7.90 -28.40 -34.92
N SER A 121 8.72 -27.36 -35.00
CA SER A 121 8.26 -25.97 -35.09
C SER A 121 7.54 -25.69 -36.42
N ALA A 122 6.36 -25.07 -36.36
CA ALA A 122 5.62 -24.62 -37.54
C ALA A 122 5.48 -23.09 -37.52
N SER A 123 6.03 -22.44 -38.53
CA SER A 123 5.81 -21.01 -38.80
C SER A 123 4.36 -20.73 -39.21
N SER A 124 3.94 -19.47 -39.12
CA SER A 124 2.58 -18.98 -39.41
C SER A 124 2.21 -19.06 -40.90
N MET A 125 2.02 -20.28 -41.42
CA MET A 125 1.45 -20.50 -42.75
C MET A 125 -0.03 -20.12 -42.78
N ALA A 126 -0.35 -19.00 -43.43
CA ALA A 126 -1.72 -18.50 -43.58
C ALA A 126 -2.64 -19.55 -44.25
N LYS A 127 -3.78 -19.82 -43.61
CA LYS A 127 -4.88 -20.63 -44.17
C LYS A 127 -5.64 -19.84 -45.25
N TRP A 128 -6.45 -20.52 -46.05
CA TRP A 128 -7.35 -19.87 -47.01
C TRP A 128 -8.82 -20.10 -46.65
N SER A 129 -9.60 -19.02 -46.52
CA SER A 129 -11.05 -19.09 -46.31
C SER A 129 -11.77 -19.48 -47.59
N CYS A 130 -12.76 -20.36 -47.49
CA CYS A 130 -13.52 -20.82 -48.65
C CYS A 130 -14.52 -19.75 -49.12
N GLY A 131 -14.48 -19.36 -50.40
CA GLY A 131 -15.44 -18.40 -50.97
C GLY A 131 -16.90 -18.88 -50.94
N THR A 132 -17.15 -20.19 -50.82
CA THR A 132 -18.51 -20.77 -50.81
C THR A 132 -19.09 -20.97 -49.40
N CYS A 133 -18.27 -21.27 -48.39
CA CYS A 133 -18.74 -21.60 -47.03
C CYS A 133 -17.90 -21.02 -45.89
N THR A 134 -17.05 -20.02 -46.19
CA THR A 134 -16.11 -19.28 -45.31
C THR A 134 -15.07 -20.09 -44.52
N PHE A 135 -15.23 -21.41 -44.39
CA PHE A 135 -14.36 -22.32 -43.64
C PHE A 135 -12.86 -22.15 -43.98
N GLU A 136 -12.01 -22.09 -42.96
CA GLU A 136 -10.54 -21.99 -43.10
C GLU A 136 -9.88 -23.32 -43.47
N ASN A 137 -9.26 -23.38 -44.64
CA ASN A 137 -8.58 -24.57 -45.14
C ASN A 137 -7.05 -24.42 -45.04
N TRP A 138 -6.37 -25.52 -44.75
CA TRP A 138 -4.90 -25.55 -44.69
C TRP A 138 -4.28 -25.14 -46.04
N PRO A 139 -3.16 -24.40 -46.06
CA PRO A 139 -2.58 -23.81 -47.29
C PRO A 139 -2.10 -24.78 -48.37
N ARG A 140 -2.09 -26.10 -48.09
CA ARG A 140 -1.83 -27.16 -49.08
C ARG A 140 -3.09 -27.86 -49.60
N SER A 141 -4.27 -27.57 -49.04
CA SER A 141 -5.53 -28.19 -49.47
C SER A 141 -6.04 -27.57 -50.77
N GLN A 142 -6.19 -28.40 -51.81
CA GLN A 142 -6.68 -28.00 -53.14
C GLN A 142 -8.21 -27.85 -53.22
N LYS A 143 -8.92 -28.35 -52.20
CA LYS A 143 -10.38 -28.28 -52.04
C LYS A 143 -10.74 -27.94 -50.60
N CYS A 144 -11.92 -27.39 -50.39
CA CYS A 144 -12.44 -27.07 -49.07
C CYS A 144 -12.87 -28.35 -48.34
N ALA A 145 -12.41 -28.52 -47.10
CA ALA A 145 -12.71 -29.70 -46.29
C ALA A 145 -14.20 -29.84 -45.91
N MET A 146 -14.98 -28.75 -45.96
CA MET A 146 -16.42 -28.76 -45.62
C MET A 146 -17.38 -28.80 -46.80
N CYS A 147 -17.01 -28.29 -47.98
CA CYS A 147 -17.92 -28.22 -49.14
C CYS A 147 -17.33 -28.72 -50.47
N GLY A 148 -16.06 -29.17 -50.49
CA GLY A 148 -15.41 -29.66 -51.69
C GLY A 148 -15.03 -28.61 -52.75
N ALA A 149 -15.47 -27.36 -52.61
CA ALA A 149 -15.12 -26.26 -53.52
C ALA A 149 -13.59 -26.07 -53.65
N THR A 150 -13.10 -25.84 -54.86
CA THR A 150 -11.66 -25.73 -55.15
C THR A 150 -11.03 -24.47 -54.55
N ALA A 151 -9.74 -24.55 -54.21
CA ALA A 151 -8.96 -23.39 -53.78
C ALA A 151 -8.91 -22.30 -54.88
N PRO A 152 -8.91 -21.01 -54.52
CA PRO A 152 -8.73 -19.93 -55.50
C PRO A 152 -7.31 -19.98 -56.12
N PRO A 153 -7.16 -19.67 -57.43
CA PRO A 153 -5.86 -19.67 -58.09
C PRO A 153 -4.96 -18.56 -57.55
N ARG A 154 -3.68 -18.87 -57.30
CA ARG A 154 -2.70 -17.91 -56.80
C ARG A 154 -2.11 -17.06 -57.93
N THR A 155 -2.71 -15.91 -58.20
CA THR A 155 -2.19 -14.92 -59.15
C THR A 155 -1.11 -14.03 -58.52
N HIS A 156 0.12 -14.09 -59.04
CA HIS A 156 1.19 -13.16 -58.68
C HIS A 156 1.01 -11.81 -59.41
N SER A 157 0.14 -10.93 -58.91
CA SER A 157 0.12 -9.48 -59.22
C SER A 157 -0.83 -8.76 -58.27
N ASP A 158 -0.26 -8.03 -57.30
CA ASP A 158 -0.93 -6.94 -56.57
C ASP A 158 0.14 -6.09 -55.86
N LEU A 159 0.83 -5.25 -56.64
CA LEU A 159 1.66 -4.16 -56.15
C LEU A 159 0.92 -2.84 -56.39
N HIS A 160 0.98 -1.93 -55.42
CA HIS A 160 0.34 -0.59 -55.41
C HIS A 160 -1.18 -0.52 -55.17
N ALA A 161 -1.58 -0.90 -53.95
CA ALA A 161 -2.63 -0.20 -53.22
C ALA A 161 -2.10 0.22 -51.83
N PRO A 162 -2.33 1.46 -51.36
CA PRO A 162 -1.83 1.91 -50.06
C PRO A 162 -2.64 1.25 -48.93
N ARG A 163 -1.99 0.42 -48.11
CA ARG A 163 -2.58 -0.11 -46.87
C ARG A 163 -2.68 1.00 -45.81
N PRO A 164 -3.76 1.06 -45.01
CA PRO A 164 -3.70 1.75 -43.72
C PRO A 164 -2.71 1.01 -42.81
N THR A 165 -1.74 1.71 -42.25
CA THR A 165 -0.72 1.14 -41.36
C THR A 165 -1.36 0.69 -40.04
N GLY A 166 -1.21 -0.59 -39.70
CA GLY A 166 -1.72 -1.13 -38.44
C GLY A 166 -0.80 -0.81 -37.28
N ILE A 167 -1.35 -0.79 -36.06
CA ILE A 167 -0.61 -0.61 -34.80
C ILE A 167 0.59 -1.59 -34.70
N ASN A 168 0.44 -2.82 -35.21
CA ASN A 168 1.47 -3.86 -35.18
C ASN A 168 2.65 -3.59 -36.14
N ASP A 169 2.43 -2.85 -37.24
CA ASP A 169 3.52 -2.52 -38.19
C ASP A 169 4.53 -1.56 -37.55
N ILE A 170 4.06 -0.66 -36.68
CA ILE A 170 4.88 0.34 -35.97
C ILE A 170 5.85 -0.32 -34.98
N CYS A 171 5.43 -1.41 -34.33
CA CYS A 171 6.25 -2.11 -33.34
C CYS A 171 7.53 -2.73 -33.94
N ASN A 172 7.47 -3.22 -35.18
CA ASN A 172 8.62 -3.87 -35.83
C ASN A 172 9.71 -2.88 -36.28
N SER A 173 9.40 -1.58 -36.46
CA SER A 173 10.38 -0.58 -36.89
C SER A 173 11.24 0.02 -35.78
N GLN A 174 11.00 -0.30 -34.50
CA GLN A 174 11.76 0.29 -33.38
C GLN A 174 13.09 -0.41 -33.06
N ASN A 175 13.44 -1.50 -33.76
CA ASN A 175 14.65 -2.28 -33.48
C ASN A 175 15.70 -2.20 -34.61
N SER A 176 15.97 -0.98 -35.10
CA SER A 176 16.99 -0.73 -36.13
C SER A 176 17.77 0.56 -35.80
N SER A 177 19.06 0.37 -35.51
CA SER A 177 20.16 1.37 -35.44
C SER A 177 19.79 2.83 -35.20
N ILE A 178 20.08 3.33 -34.00
CA ILE A 178 20.16 4.77 -33.73
C ILE A 178 21.28 5.38 -34.57
N HIS A 179 20.95 6.16 -35.59
CA HIS A 179 21.68 7.37 -35.98
C HIS A 179 20.80 8.23 -36.91
N GLU A 180 20.91 9.56 -36.76
CA GLU A 180 20.38 10.61 -37.65
C GLU A 180 18.86 10.64 -37.94
N VAL A 181 18.15 11.56 -37.27
CA VAL A 181 17.56 12.78 -37.86
C VAL A 181 16.82 13.54 -36.75
N GLU A 182 17.34 14.71 -36.35
CA GLU A 182 16.62 15.67 -35.50
C GLU A 182 16.27 16.94 -36.29
N ASN A 183 14.98 17.16 -36.55
CA ASN A 183 14.33 18.45 -36.28
C ASN A 183 12.78 18.38 -36.39
N ASN A 184 12.11 19.45 -35.94
CA ASN A 184 10.65 19.72 -36.00
C ASN A 184 9.68 18.92 -35.10
N GLY A 185 10.01 17.73 -34.59
CA GLY A 185 9.04 16.88 -33.86
C GLY A 185 8.59 17.31 -32.44
N ARG A 186 9.18 18.36 -31.84
CA ARG A 186 9.22 18.54 -30.38
C ARG A 186 7.92 18.97 -29.67
N ARG A 187 6.85 19.37 -30.40
CA ARG A 187 5.52 19.65 -29.79
C ARG A 187 4.52 18.49 -29.82
N SER A 188 4.62 17.55 -30.78
CA SER A 188 3.61 16.50 -30.95
C SER A 188 3.82 15.29 -30.01
N LYS A 189 5.07 14.94 -29.69
CA LYS A 189 5.41 13.67 -29.01
C LYS A 189 4.82 13.47 -27.60
N ARG A 190 4.43 14.52 -26.86
CA ARG A 190 3.85 14.36 -25.50
C ARG A 190 2.42 13.83 -25.51
N ARG A 191 1.56 14.38 -26.39
CA ARG A 191 0.13 14.01 -26.47
C ARG A 191 -0.06 12.54 -26.87
N ASN A 192 0.76 12.07 -27.80
CA ASN A 192 0.69 10.69 -28.30
C ASN A 192 0.94 9.61 -27.23
N ASN A 193 1.60 9.89 -26.09
CA ASN A 193 1.96 8.83 -25.14
C ASN A 193 0.74 8.29 -24.38
N THR A 194 -0.09 9.17 -23.80
CA THR A 194 -1.32 8.75 -23.09
C THR A 194 -2.38 8.22 -24.05
N ASP A 195 -2.45 8.75 -25.28
CA ASP A 195 -3.33 8.25 -26.33
C ASP A 195 -2.87 6.87 -26.86
N TRP A 196 -1.56 6.61 -26.96
CA TRP A 196 -1.03 5.27 -27.27
C TRP A 196 -1.30 4.28 -26.14
N MET A 197 -1.01 4.67 -24.89
CA MET A 197 -1.26 3.82 -23.72
C MET A 197 -2.76 3.52 -23.54
N TRP A 198 -3.65 4.43 -23.94
CA TRP A 198 -5.09 4.18 -24.03
C TRP A 198 -5.42 3.05 -25.01
N LEU A 199 -4.95 3.14 -26.26
CA LEU A 199 -5.18 2.11 -27.27
C LEU A 199 -4.60 0.75 -26.87
N GLN A 200 -3.41 0.75 -26.26
CA GLN A 200 -2.78 -0.45 -25.70
C GLN A 200 -3.58 -1.03 -24.52
N ALA A 201 -4.16 -0.20 -23.65
CA ALA A 201 -5.07 -0.67 -22.60
C ALA A 201 -6.35 -1.30 -23.20
N CYS A 202 -6.94 -0.69 -24.23
CA CYS A 202 -8.11 -1.26 -24.93
C CYS A 202 -7.81 -2.63 -25.54
N LEU A 203 -6.64 -2.81 -26.18
CA LEU A 203 -6.17 -4.12 -26.65
C LEU A 203 -5.96 -5.10 -25.48
N GLY A 204 -5.28 -4.65 -24.42
CA GLY A 204 -5.01 -5.42 -23.21
C GLY A 204 -6.26 -5.98 -22.56
N VAL A 205 -7.38 -5.23 -22.49
CA VAL A 205 -8.65 -5.78 -21.99
C VAL A 205 -9.18 -6.92 -22.87
N VAL A 206 -9.16 -6.76 -24.19
CA VAL A 206 -9.64 -7.79 -25.12
C VAL A 206 -8.77 -9.05 -25.03
N GLU A 207 -7.46 -8.90 -24.89
CA GLU A 207 -6.49 -9.99 -24.91
C GLU A 207 -6.28 -10.64 -23.53
N GLY A 208 -6.54 -9.89 -22.46
CA GLY A 208 -6.43 -10.33 -21.06
C GLY A 208 -5.16 -9.85 -20.36
N ASP A 209 -4.40 -8.94 -20.98
CA ASP A 209 -3.20 -8.36 -20.40
C ASP A 209 -3.54 -7.15 -19.52
N ALA A 210 -3.66 -7.41 -18.21
CA ALA A 210 -3.87 -6.38 -17.20
C ALA A 210 -2.74 -5.32 -17.19
N ARG A 211 -1.50 -5.68 -17.55
CA ARG A 211 -0.33 -4.80 -17.45
C ARG A 211 -0.46 -3.56 -18.34
N CYS A 212 -1.11 -3.69 -19.50
CA CYS A 212 -1.40 -2.58 -20.39
C CYS A 212 -2.41 -1.60 -19.77
N VAL A 213 -3.40 -2.12 -19.04
CA VAL A 213 -4.39 -1.32 -18.30
C VAL A 213 -3.74 -0.65 -17.09
N ASP A 214 -2.96 -1.39 -16.31
CA ASP A 214 -2.21 -0.86 -15.17
C ASP A 214 -1.24 0.25 -15.56
N ALA A 215 -0.53 0.10 -16.68
CA ALA A 215 0.35 1.14 -17.21
C ALA A 215 -0.42 2.43 -17.54
N TYR A 216 -1.57 2.32 -18.21
CA TYR A 216 -2.44 3.45 -18.52
C TYR A 216 -2.96 4.14 -17.24
N LEU A 217 -3.44 3.37 -16.25
CA LEU A 217 -3.93 3.89 -14.97
C LEU A 217 -2.81 4.53 -14.12
N ALA A 218 -1.61 3.94 -14.11
CA ALA A 218 -0.44 4.46 -13.43
C ALA A 218 -0.01 5.83 -14.00
N ALA A 219 -0.07 5.98 -15.32
CA ALA A 219 0.15 7.24 -16.05
C ALA A 219 -0.94 8.31 -15.84
N GLY A 220 -2.02 8.00 -15.09
CA GLY A 220 -3.12 8.93 -14.84
C GLY A 220 -4.25 8.87 -15.87
N GLY A 221 -4.28 7.83 -16.71
CA GLY A 221 -5.35 7.60 -17.68
C GLY A 221 -6.71 7.39 -17.00
N SER A 222 -7.75 8.04 -17.54
CA SER A 222 -9.12 7.87 -17.05
C SER A 222 -9.74 6.57 -17.57
N PRO A 223 -10.18 5.63 -16.72
CA PRO A 223 -10.90 4.43 -17.14
C PRO A 223 -12.33 4.72 -17.63
N ALA A 224 -12.84 5.93 -17.39
CA ALA A 224 -14.11 6.43 -17.93
C ALA A 224 -13.94 7.11 -19.31
N ARG A 225 -12.72 7.19 -19.86
CA ARG A 225 -12.51 7.56 -21.27
C ARG A 225 -13.27 6.58 -22.17
N ALA A 226 -13.85 7.10 -23.25
CA ALA A 226 -14.55 6.32 -24.26
C ALA A 226 -13.77 6.31 -25.58
N LEU A 227 -13.83 5.21 -26.33
CA LEU A 227 -13.25 5.10 -27.66
C LEU A 227 -13.99 6.00 -28.66
N THR A 228 -13.24 6.80 -29.41
CA THR A 228 -13.73 7.61 -30.51
C THR A 228 -13.71 6.84 -31.83
N ALA A 229 -14.51 7.26 -32.82
CA ALA A 229 -14.55 6.63 -34.14
C ALA A 229 -13.16 6.45 -34.83
N PRO A 230 -12.24 7.45 -34.84
CA PRO A 230 -10.91 7.23 -35.41
C PRO A 230 -10.03 6.27 -34.59
N GLU A 231 -10.22 6.17 -33.27
CA GLU A 231 -9.50 5.20 -32.43
C GLU A 231 -9.98 3.77 -32.72
N VAL A 232 -11.28 3.56 -32.92
CA VAL A 232 -11.85 2.26 -33.35
C VAL A 232 -11.30 1.86 -34.72
N ALA A 233 -11.15 2.80 -35.65
CA ALA A 233 -10.53 2.56 -36.96
C ALA A 233 -9.04 2.19 -36.85
N LEU A 234 -8.28 2.83 -35.94
CA LEU A 234 -6.87 2.50 -35.68
C LEU A 234 -6.70 1.12 -35.02
N LEU A 235 -7.64 0.71 -34.15
CA LEU A 235 -7.67 -0.62 -33.53
C LEU A 235 -8.09 -1.73 -34.51
N ASN A 236 -8.78 -1.38 -35.60
CA ASN A 236 -9.12 -2.24 -36.74
C ASN A 236 -9.68 -3.65 -36.37
N ARG A 237 -10.53 -3.70 -35.34
CA ARG A 237 -11.10 -4.94 -34.78
C ARG A 237 -12.57 -4.73 -34.38
N ALA A 238 -13.41 -4.54 -35.40
CA ALA A 238 -14.84 -4.21 -35.26
C ALA A 238 -15.69 -5.25 -34.50
N SER A 239 -15.19 -6.46 -34.25
CA SER A 239 -15.85 -7.43 -33.36
C SER A 239 -15.69 -7.11 -31.86
N ALA A 240 -14.73 -6.26 -31.51
CA ALA A 240 -14.37 -5.93 -30.13
C ALA A 240 -14.57 -4.46 -29.74
N PHE A 241 -14.39 -3.54 -30.70
CA PHE A 241 -14.38 -2.10 -30.44
C PHE A 241 -15.49 -1.38 -31.20
N ASP A 242 -16.35 -0.69 -30.43
CA ASP A 242 -17.42 0.16 -30.92
C ASP A 242 -17.21 1.58 -30.33
N PRO A 243 -17.56 2.68 -31.04
CA PRO A 243 -17.44 4.03 -30.49
C PRO A 243 -18.30 4.18 -29.23
N GLY A 244 -17.76 4.82 -28.19
CA GLY A 244 -18.39 4.90 -26.87
C GLY A 244 -17.89 3.87 -25.86
N HIS A 245 -17.27 2.75 -26.29
CA HIS A 245 -16.73 1.76 -25.36
C HIS A 245 -15.64 2.36 -24.45
N THR A 246 -15.81 2.20 -23.13
CA THR A 246 -14.77 2.44 -22.12
C THR A 246 -14.06 1.14 -21.75
N LEU A 247 -12.97 1.19 -20.97
CA LEU A 247 -12.29 -0.02 -20.48
C LEU A 247 -13.23 -0.91 -19.64
N VAL A 248 -14.20 -0.31 -18.92
CA VAL A 248 -15.22 -1.07 -18.16
C VAL A 248 -16.16 -1.82 -19.10
N HIS A 249 -16.66 -1.18 -20.16
CA HIS A 249 -17.52 -1.82 -21.16
C HIS A 249 -16.79 -2.99 -21.83
N LEU A 250 -15.50 -2.82 -22.17
CA LEU A 250 -14.66 -3.88 -22.71
C LEU A 250 -14.43 -5.00 -21.67
N ALA A 251 -14.18 -4.66 -20.41
CA ALA A 251 -13.89 -5.67 -19.37
C ALA A 251 -15.13 -6.52 -19.05
N ILE A 252 -16.33 -5.92 -19.04
CA ILE A 252 -17.60 -6.65 -18.94
C ILE A 252 -17.82 -7.52 -20.19
N ARG A 253 -17.71 -6.94 -21.40
CA ARG A 253 -17.95 -7.65 -22.69
C ARG A 253 -17.00 -8.84 -22.90
N PHE A 254 -15.77 -8.75 -22.41
CA PHE A 254 -14.76 -9.82 -22.47
C PHE A 254 -14.57 -10.57 -21.13
N GLN A 255 -15.50 -10.43 -20.18
CA GLN A 255 -15.56 -11.17 -18.91
C GLN A 255 -14.26 -11.11 -18.05
N ARG A 256 -13.52 -10.01 -18.13
CA ARG A 256 -12.22 -9.81 -17.47
C ARG A 256 -12.38 -9.34 -16.03
N GLN A 257 -12.81 -10.24 -15.12
CA GLN A 257 -13.14 -9.88 -13.74
C GLN A 257 -12.00 -9.16 -12.98
N GLU A 258 -10.75 -9.62 -13.09
CA GLU A 258 -9.58 -8.96 -12.46
C GLU A 258 -9.31 -7.54 -12.97
N ILE A 259 -9.54 -7.32 -14.27
CA ILE A 259 -9.39 -6.00 -14.88
C ILE A 259 -10.60 -5.13 -14.50
N LEU A 260 -11.80 -5.71 -14.43
CA LEU A 260 -13.03 -5.02 -14.02
C LEU A 260 -12.96 -4.57 -12.55
N SER A 261 -12.51 -5.41 -11.62
CA SER A 261 -12.31 -5.04 -10.21
C SER A 261 -11.27 -3.91 -10.08
N THR A 262 -10.16 -4.01 -10.83
CA THR A 262 -9.13 -2.96 -10.91
C THR A 262 -9.70 -1.64 -11.44
N LEU A 263 -10.48 -1.67 -12.52
CA LEU A 263 -11.12 -0.48 -13.10
C LEU A 263 -12.18 0.12 -12.17
N LEU A 264 -13.01 -0.72 -11.53
CA LEU A 264 -14.02 -0.30 -10.56
C LEU A 264 -13.38 0.31 -9.30
N SER A 265 -12.23 -0.20 -8.82
CA SER A 265 -11.47 0.44 -7.74
C SER A 265 -11.04 1.89 -8.06
N ARG A 266 -10.97 2.24 -9.34
CA ARG A 266 -10.70 3.61 -9.84
C ARG A 266 -11.98 4.39 -10.19
N ILE A 267 -13.12 3.71 -10.33
CA ILE A 267 -14.42 4.27 -10.77
C ILE A 267 -15.44 4.37 -9.62
N SER A 268 -15.21 3.75 -8.46
CA SER A 268 -16.06 3.95 -7.27
C SER A 268 -16.00 5.37 -6.68
N GLY A 269 -15.17 6.26 -7.25
CA GLY A 269 -15.30 7.71 -7.10
C GLY A 269 -16.23 8.37 -8.13
N GLY A 270 -16.96 7.63 -8.96
CA GLY A 270 -17.72 8.18 -10.10
C GLY A 270 -19.03 8.88 -9.76
N GLY A 271 -19.49 8.79 -8.51
CA GLY A 271 -20.64 9.52 -7.97
C GLY A 271 -20.22 10.72 -7.11
N PRO A 272 -21.12 11.25 -6.26
CA PRO A 272 -20.75 12.16 -5.19
C PRO A 272 -19.82 11.43 -4.22
N GLY A 273 -18.51 11.63 -4.38
CA GLY A 273 -17.45 10.80 -3.77
C GLY A 273 -16.12 10.75 -4.53
N LEU A 274 -15.99 11.44 -5.69
CA LEU A 274 -14.73 11.47 -6.44
C LEU A 274 -13.59 12.11 -5.64
N LYS A 275 -12.56 11.33 -5.31
CA LYS A 275 -11.36 11.88 -4.68
C LYS A 275 -10.47 12.61 -5.69
N ARG A 276 -10.33 13.94 -5.53
CA ARG A 276 -9.52 14.83 -6.38
C ARG A 276 -8.36 15.45 -5.60
N SER A 277 -7.34 14.65 -5.31
CA SER A 277 -6.05 15.20 -4.86
C SER A 277 -5.42 16.11 -5.94
N PRO A 278 -4.56 17.08 -5.59
CA PRO A 278 -3.80 17.88 -6.57
C PRO A 278 -3.04 17.00 -7.57
N SER A 279 -2.45 15.90 -7.08
CA SER A 279 -1.68 14.95 -7.89
C SER A 279 -2.51 14.13 -8.91
N TYR A 280 -3.85 14.18 -8.81
CA TYR A 280 -4.77 13.56 -9.78
C TYR A 280 -5.29 14.57 -10.81
N VAL A 281 -5.40 15.86 -10.46
CA VAL A 281 -5.79 16.91 -11.40
C VAL A 281 -4.63 17.30 -12.32
N ALA A 282 -3.40 17.35 -11.79
CA ALA A 282 -2.18 17.67 -12.55
C ALA A 282 -1.18 16.48 -12.57
N PRO A 283 -1.48 15.37 -13.27
CA PRO A 283 -0.68 14.15 -13.22
C PRO A 283 0.74 14.33 -13.80
N ASP A 284 0.94 15.21 -14.78
CA ASP A 284 2.24 15.53 -15.38
C ASP A 284 3.16 16.27 -14.40
N LEU A 285 2.62 17.24 -13.65
CA LEU A 285 3.36 17.95 -12.59
C LEU A 285 3.67 17.01 -11.43
N ALA A 286 2.72 16.18 -10.99
CA ALA A 286 2.98 15.15 -10.00
C ALA A 286 4.04 14.12 -10.45
N SER A 287 4.09 13.84 -11.77
CA SER A 287 5.11 13.01 -12.40
C SER A 287 6.49 13.69 -12.41
N ALA A 288 6.54 15.01 -12.58
CA ALA A 288 7.76 15.81 -12.43
C ALA A 288 8.25 15.85 -10.97
N ILE A 289 7.35 16.05 -10.00
CA ILE A 289 7.66 16.03 -8.56
C ILE A 289 8.25 14.66 -8.16
N ARG A 290 7.65 13.54 -8.58
CA ARG A 290 8.22 12.20 -8.32
C ARG A 290 9.63 12.00 -8.91
N ARG A 291 9.90 12.52 -10.11
CA ARG A 291 11.26 12.53 -10.68
C ARG A 291 12.22 13.40 -9.89
N HIS A 292 11.76 14.55 -9.39
CA HIS A 292 12.54 15.43 -8.52
C HIS A 292 12.94 14.70 -7.23
N ILE A 293 11.98 14.12 -6.49
CA ILE A 293 12.22 13.34 -5.27
C ILE A 293 13.24 12.22 -5.51
N ALA A 294 13.10 11.45 -6.60
CA ALA A 294 14.08 10.43 -6.98
C ALA A 294 15.48 11.02 -7.24
N SER A 295 15.57 12.19 -7.89
CA SER A 295 16.82 12.91 -8.11
C SER A 295 17.40 13.56 -6.86
N CYS A 296 16.66 13.63 -5.76
CA CYS A 296 17.09 14.14 -4.45
C CYS A 296 17.61 13.04 -3.49
N ILE A 297 17.39 11.76 -3.80
CA ILE A 297 17.91 10.66 -2.99
C ILE A 297 19.43 10.55 -3.14
N ARG A 298 20.12 10.46 -2.00
CA ARG A 298 21.56 10.26 -1.82
C ARG A 298 21.80 9.02 -0.98
N HIS A 299 23.06 8.65 -0.82
CA HIS A 299 23.52 7.54 0.01
C HIS A 299 24.75 7.98 0.80
N LYS A 300 24.74 7.89 2.13
CA LYS A 300 25.93 8.19 2.94
C LYS A 300 26.92 7.02 2.82
N LYS A 301 28.21 7.32 2.68
CA LYS A 301 29.29 6.32 2.71
C LYS A 301 29.85 6.24 4.13
N GLY A 302 30.38 5.09 4.52
CA GLY A 302 30.93 4.85 5.86
C GLY A 302 30.01 4.00 6.74
N ASN A 303 30.15 4.15 8.06
CA ASN A 303 29.65 3.19 9.07
C ASN A 303 28.11 3.05 9.15
N PHE A 304 27.35 4.02 8.62
CA PHE A 304 25.90 3.97 8.53
C PHE A 304 25.46 4.23 7.07
N PRO A 305 25.39 3.18 6.22
CA PRO A 305 25.09 3.28 4.79
C PRO A 305 23.59 3.42 4.54
N CYS A 306 23.05 4.57 4.95
CA CYS A 306 21.63 4.90 4.85
C CYS A 306 21.37 5.78 3.61
N ARG A 307 20.23 5.55 2.94
CA ARG A 307 19.68 6.44 1.91
C ARG A 307 19.04 7.64 2.58
N TYR A 308 19.19 8.83 2.01
CA TYR A 308 18.59 10.05 2.53
C TYR A 308 18.22 11.03 1.42
N ILE A 309 17.22 11.88 1.63
CA ILE A 309 16.89 12.98 0.72
C ILE A 309 17.74 14.21 1.07
N ASN A 310 18.38 14.85 0.09
CA ASN A 310 19.18 16.06 0.33
C ASN A 310 18.31 17.29 0.64
N GLU A 311 17.18 17.44 -0.05
CA GLU A 311 16.25 18.56 0.03
C GLU A 311 15.04 18.25 0.90
N ILE A 312 14.67 19.22 1.74
CA ILE A 312 13.54 19.15 2.67
C ILE A 312 12.38 19.97 2.09
N CYS A 313 11.19 19.39 2.06
CA CYS A 313 9.95 20.06 1.69
C CYS A 313 8.85 19.63 2.66
N THR A 314 7.91 20.52 2.92
CA THR A 314 6.67 20.28 3.66
C THR A 314 5.51 20.69 2.74
N PHE A 315 4.40 19.98 2.79
CA PHE A 315 3.18 20.35 2.08
C PHE A 315 2.13 20.89 3.06
N SER A 316 1.52 21.99 2.66
CA SER A 316 0.44 22.68 3.35
C SER A 316 -0.68 22.97 2.33
N LEU A 317 -1.91 23.12 2.81
CA LEU A 317 -3.04 23.45 1.96
C LEU A 317 -3.06 24.96 1.68
N PRO A 318 -3.34 25.38 0.44
CA PRO A 318 -3.29 26.80 0.07
C PRO A 318 -4.37 27.63 0.79
N ALA A 319 -3.97 28.76 1.37
CA ALA A 319 -4.87 29.75 1.99
C ALA A 319 -5.94 30.26 0.99
N GLU A 320 -5.64 30.21 -0.31
CA GLU A 320 -6.57 30.51 -1.41
C GLU A 320 -7.82 29.60 -1.45
N ILE A 321 -7.94 28.59 -0.58
CA ILE A 321 -9.17 27.83 -0.35
C ILE A 321 -10.25 28.68 0.33
N ASP A 322 -9.87 29.55 1.26
CA ASP A 322 -10.82 30.35 2.06
C ASP A 322 -11.52 31.43 1.20
N GLU A 323 -10.92 31.79 0.06
CA GLU A 323 -11.51 32.68 -0.95
C GLU A 323 -12.64 32.03 -1.77
N LEU A 324 -12.75 30.69 -1.75
CA LEU A 324 -13.78 29.96 -2.48
C LEU A 324 -15.14 30.10 -1.77
N PRO A 325 -16.28 30.11 -2.49
CA PRO A 325 -17.60 30.08 -1.85
C PRO A 325 -17.78 28.83 -0.97
N ALA A 326 -18.43 28.95 0.18
CA ALA A 326 -18.55 27.87 1.18
C ALA A 326 -18.96 26.50 0.61
N ALA A 327 -19.98 26.43 -0.25
CA ALA A 327 -20.40 25.18 -0.90
C ALA A 327 -19.31 24.53 -1.79
N ILE A 328 -18.40 25.34 -2.34
CA ILE A 328 -17.24 24.89 -3.12
C ILE A 328 -16.10 24.45 -2.18
N GLN A 329 -15.91 25.10 -1.03
CA GLN A 329 -15.01 24.62 0.03
C GLN A 329 -15.47 23.25 0.57
N GLU A 330 -16.76 23.10 0.89
CA GLU A 330 -17.35 21.84 1.35
C GLU A 330 -17.15 20.70 0.34
N GLN A 331 -17.35 20.99 -0.95
CA GLN A 331 -17.07 20.03 -2.03
C GLN A 331 -15.56 19.72 -2.12
N LEU A 332 -14.70 20.73 -2.12
CA LEU A 332 -13.24 20.56 -2.17
C LEU A 332 -12.76 19.67 -1.02
N PHE A 333 -13.21 19.91 0.22
CA PHE A 333 -12.86 19.08 1.37
C PHE A 333 -13.49 17.68 1.30
N ALA A 334 -14.68 17.50 0.71
CA ALA A 334 -15.25 16.17 0.46
C ALA A 334 -14.45 15.38 -0.60
N GLU A 335 -13.97 16.04 -1.64
CA GLU A 335 -13.16 15.45 -2.72
C GLU A 335 -11.67 15.29 -2.31
N LEU A 336 -11.18 16.02 -1.30
CA LEU A 336 -9.77 15.95 -0.86
C LEU A 336 -9.53 15.09 0.38
N LEU A 337 -10.35 15.22 1.42
CA LEU A 337 -10.05 14.69 2.76
C LEU A 337 -10.54 13.27 2.96
N ASP A 338 -9.90 12.57 3.89
CA ASP A 338 -10.43 11.36 4.51
C ASP A 338 -11.32 11.76 5.69
N LYS A 339 -12.62 11.93 5.44
CA LYS A 339 -13.58 12.35 6.48
C LYS A 339 -13.76 11.30 7.58
N ASP A 340 -13.62 10.02 7.25
CA ASP A 340 -13.65 8.91 8.22
C ASP A 340 -12.45 8.97 9.17
N ALA A 341 -11.23 9.14 8.61
CA ALA A 341 -10.02 9.27 9.41
C ALA A 341 -10.02 10.57 10.24
N GLN A 342 -10.43 11.71 9.64
CA GLN A 342 -10.59 12.98 10.34
C GLN A 342 -11.53 12.83 11.55
N GLN A 343 -12.74 12.30 11.34
CA GLN A 343 -13.71 12.08 12.42
C GLN A 343 -13.16 11.13 13.49
N THR A 344 -12.52 10.03 13.09
CA THR A 344 -11.94 9.04 14.03
C THR A 344 -10.79 9.62 14.87
N LEU A 345 -10.11 10.68 14.41
CA LEU A 345 -9.03 11.35 15.15
C LEU A 345 -9.52 12.57 15.97
N GLU A 346 -10.73 13.07 15.71
CA GLU A 346 -11.34 14.24 16.39
C GLU A 346 -12.49 13.88 17.35
N THR A 347 -12.98 12.65 17.35
CA THR A 347 -14.15 12.20 18.14
C THR A 347 -13.73 11.27 19.29
N ASP A 348 -14.60 11.14 20.30
CA ASP A 348 -14.43 10.36 21.54
C ASP A 348 -13.24 10.81 22.41
N THR A 349 -12.01 10.48 22.01
CA THR A 349 -10.77 10.98 22.61
C THR A 349 -9.96 11.69 21.52
N PRO A 350 -10.00 13.03 21.42
CA PRO A 350 -9.47 13.75 20.26
C PRO A 350 -7.94 13.74 20.24
N LEU A 351 -7.38 12.95 19.32
CA LEU A 351 -5.93 12.78 19.12
C LEU A 351 -5.31 13.92 18.30
N ILE A 352 -6.11 14.60 17.48
CA ILE A 352 -5.74 15.82 16.76
C ILE A 352 -6.72 16.93 17.09
N ASN A 353 -6.31 18.18 16.88
CA ASN A 353 -7.18 19.36 16.89
C ASN A 353 -7.96 19.62 18.20
N TRP A 354 -7.58 18.98 19.31
CA TRP A 354 -8.21 19.11 20.63
C TRP A 354 -8.00 20.50 21.27
N SER A 355 -6.88 21.17 20.98
CA SER A 355 -6.60 22.50 21.52
C SER A 355 -7.20 23.60 20.64
N CYS A 356 -8.10 24.39 21.22
CA CYS A 356 -8.64 25.59 20.58
C CYS A 356 -7.56 26.68 20.37
N GLU A 357 -6.56 26.74 21.25
CA GLU A 357 -5.41 27.64 21.08
C GLU A 357 -4.64 27.28 19.79
N LEU A 358 -4.24 26.00 19.64
CA LEU A 358 -3.48 25.58 18.46
C LEU A 358 -4.31 25.73 17.18
N THR A 359 -5.57 25.28 17.20
CA THR A 359 -6.39 25.18 15.98
C THR A 359 -7.03 26.47 15.52
N VAL A 360 -7.52 27.31 16.44
CA VAL A 360 -8.28 28.53 16.11
C VAL A 360 -7.40 29.76 16.27
N ASN A 361 -6.71 29.92 17.40
CA ASN A 361 -5.93 31.13 17.67
C ASN A 361 -4.61 31.15 16.87
N LEU A 362 -3.95 29.99 16.75
CA LEU A 362 -2.67 29.81 16.05
C LEU A 362 -2.82 29.14 14.67
N GLY A 363 -4.05 29.06 14.13
CA GLY A 363 -4.35 28.57 12.77
C GLY A 363 -3.91 27.14 12.43
N SER A 364 -3.40 26.37 13.40
CA SER A 364 -2.64 25.14 13.19
C SER A 364 -3.53 23.89 13.10
N ARG A 365 -4.74 24.05 12.53
CA ARG A 365 -5.68 22.95 12.33
C ARG A 365 -5.15 21.95 11.30
N LEU A 366 -5.10 20.68 11.69
CA LEU A 366 -4.63 19.59 10.83
C LEU A 366 -5.77 18.91 10.08
N TYR A 367 -5.55 18.66 8.80
CA TYR A 367 -6.49 18.04 7.86
C TYR A 367 -5.93 16.71 7.34
N ALA A 368 -6.70 15.63 7.50
CA ALA A 368 -6.37 14.28 7.04
C ALA A 368 -6.62 14.16 5.52
N LEU A 369 -5.56 14.14 4.72
CA LEU A 369 -5.65 13.94 3.28
C LEU A 369 -5.97 12.48 2.96
N TRP A 370 -6.91 12.26 2.04
CA TRP A 370 -7.20 10.92 1.52
C TRP A 370 -6.02 10.36 0.71
N ASN A 371 -5.83 9.03 0.77
CA ASN A 371 -4.90 8.30 -0.08
C ASN A 371 -5.41 6.93 -0.54
N ARG A 372 -4.65 6.28 -1.43
CA ARG A 372 -5.03 4.99 -2.01
C ARG A 372 -4.79 3.86 -1.00
N SER A 373 -5.86 3.20 -0.57
CA SER A 373 -5.85 2.02 0.30
C SER A 373 -5.34 0.75 -0.41
N ALA A 374 -4.14 0.82 -0.98
CA ALA A 374 -3.50 -0.19 -1.82
C ALA A 374 -2.20 -0.76 -1.20
N GLY A 375 -2.12 -0.79 0.14
CA GLY A 375 -1.01 -1.40 0.89
C GLY A 375 0.29 -0.58 1.02
N ASP A 376 0.38 0.58 0.35
CA ASP A 376 1.52 1.52 0.42
C ASP A 376 1.15 2.87 1.06
N CYS A 377 0.15 2.89 1.95
CA CYS A 377 -0.37 4.12 2.57
C CYS A 377 0.65 4.92 3.40
N LEU A 378 1.66 4.27 4.02
CA LEU A 378 2.71 4.97 4.78
C LEU A 378 3.68 5.78 3.88
N PRO A 379 4.34 5.20 2.85
CA PRO A 379 5.08 5.98 1.86
C PRO A 379 4.24 7.06 1.16
N ASP A 380 2.98 6.76 0.83
CA ASP A 380 2.06 7.72 0.23
C ASP A 380 1.78 8.91 1.14
N ALA A 381 1.41 8.67 2.40
CA ALA A 381 1.09 9.72 3.35
C ALA A 381 2.32 10.60 3.67
N LEU A 382 3.53 10.02 3.73
CA LEU A 382 4.77 10.79 3.90
C LEU A 382 5.14 11.60 2.65
N CYS A 383 4.97 11.05 1.44
CA CYS A 383 5.15 11.82 0.22
C CYS A 383 4.06 12.90 0.03
N GLN A 384 2.85 12.70 0.55
CA GLN A 384 1.83 13.74 0.61
C GLN A 384 2.21 14.85 1.61
N ALA A 385 2.55 14.51 2.86
CA ALA A 385 2.91 15.48 3.90
C ALA A 385 4.18 16.28 3.56
N ALA A 386 5.11 15.71 2.76
CA ALA A 386 6.30 16.41 2.30
C ALA A 386 6.11 17.17 0.97
N TYR A 387 5.39 16.60 -0.01
CA TYR A 387 5.41 17.08 -1.40
C TYR A 387 4.04 17.22 -2.07
N GLY A 388 2.94 16.76 -1.46
CA GLY A 388 1.59 16.78 -2.04
C GLY A 388 1.30 15.68 -3.07
N VAL A 389 2.13 14.63 -3.15
CA VAL A 389 1.98 13.54 -4.13
C VAL A 389 2.09 12.16 -3.49
N PHE A 390 1.42 11.17 -4.08
CA PHE A 390 1.61 9.75 -3.74
C PHE A 390 2.95 9.20 -4.25
N ASP A 391 3.52 8.21 -3.57
CA ASP A 391 4.70 7.44 -4.00
C ASP A 391 4.32 6.40 -5.07
N ARG A 392 3.66 6.85 -6.16
CA ARG A 392 3.29 6.01 -7.32
C ARG A 392 4.48 5.35 -8.03
N ALA A 393 5.71 5.76 -7.72
CA ALA A 393 6.93 5.25 -8.32
C ALA A 393 7.74 4.35 -7.34
N ASN A 394 7.22 4.10 -6.14
CA ASN A 394 7.86 3.32 -5.07
C ASN A 394 9.29 3.81 -4.74
N VAL A 395 9.54 5.11 -4.90
CA VAL A 395 10.83 5.78 -4.72
C VAL A 395 11.20 5.87 -3.24
N LEU A 396 10.22 6.19 -2.40
CA LEU A 396 10.40 6.23 -0.94
C LEU A 396 10.34 4.80 -0.36
N ARG A 397 9.46 3.92 -0.90
CA ARG A 397 9.43 2.49 -0.55
C ARG A 397 10.77 1.78 -0.85
N ALA A 398 11.38 2.05 -2.02
CA ALA A 398 12.70 1.51 -2.37
C ALA A 398 13.82 2.07 -1.49
N ALA A 399 13.81 3.37 -1.20
CA ALA A 399 14.80 3.99 -0.30
C ALA A 399 14.75 3.39 1.13
N LEU A 400 13.54 3.10 1.64
CA LEU A 400 13.32 2.37 2.89
C LEU A 400 13.92 0.96 2.85
N ALA A 401 13.60 0.16 1.82
CA ALA A 401 14.10 -1.20 1.68
C ALA A 401 15.64 -1.23 1.56
N ASP A 402 16.21 -0.34 0.74
CA ASP A 402 17.66 -0.18 0.60
C ASP A 402 18.32 0.22 1.93
N THR A 403 17.76 1.19 2.66
CA THR A 403 18.27 1.61 3.97
C THR A 403 18.27 0.47 4.98
N LEU A 404 17.15 -0.26 5.12
CA LEU A 404 17.04 -1.36 6.08
C LEU A 404 17.95 -2.55 5.71
N HIS A 405 18.19 -2.80 4.43
CA HIS A 405 19.12 -3.85 3.97
C HIS A 405 20.59 -3.48 4.26
N HIS A 406 21.03 -2.30 3.83
CA HIS A 406 22.45 -1.92 3.92
C HIS A 406 22.85 -1.51 5.35
N ALA A 407 21.99 -0.76 6.05
CA ALA A 407 22.25 -0.28 7.42
C ALA A 407 21.65 -1.20 8.51
N HIS A 408 21.39 -2.47 8.18
CA HIS A 408 20.69 -3.44 9.05
C HIS A 408 21.23 -3.50 10.48
N ARG A 409 22.56 -3.37 10.70
CA ARG A 409 23.17 -3.47 12.04
C ARG A 409 22.67 -2.39 12.99
N SER A 410 22.64 -1.15 12.55
CA SER A 410 22.24 0.01 13.37
C SER A 410 20.75 0.00 13.67
N PHE A 411 19.93 -0.37 12.67
CA PHE A 411 18.48 -0.49 12.87
C PHE A 411 18.09 -1.73 13.69
N TYR A 412 18.74 -2.89 13.49
CA TYR A 412 18.50 -4.09 14.31
C TYR A 412 18.85 -3.84 15.77
N ALA A 413 19.97 -3.17 16.09
CA ALA A 413 20.34 -2.87 17.47
C ALA A 413 19.27 -2.00 18.18
N ARG A 414 18.80 -0.92 17.52
CA ARG A 414 17.71 -0.07 18.02
C ARG A 414 16.40 -0.83 18.18
N TRP A 415 16.03 -1.61 17.17
CA TRP A 415 14.80 -2.41 17.15
C TRP A 415 14.80 -3.52 18.21
N GLN A 416 15.89 -4.30 18.32
CA GLN A 416 16.02 -5.41 19.26
C GLN A 416 15.95 -4.94 20.73
N ALA A 417 16.52 -3.77 21.04
CA ALA A 417 16.40 -3.15 22.36
C ALA A 417 14.94 -2.75 22.65
N TRP A 418 14.28 -2.10 21.69
CA TRP A 418 12.88 -1.70 21.78
C TRP A 418 11.92 -2.90 21.98
N GLU A 419 12.04 -3.95 21.17
CA GLU A 419 11.20 -5.16 21.32
C GLU A 419 11.41 -5.85 22.66
N ARG A 420 12.66 -5.93 23.15
CA ARG A 420 12.94 -6.50 24.48
C ARG A 420 12.34 -5.67 25.61
N LEU A 421 12.40 -4.34 25.52
CA LEU A 421 11.74 -3.44 26.46
C LEU A 421 10.21 -3.62 26.42
N GLN A 422 9.59 -3.57 25.25
CA GLN A 422 8.15 -3.74 25.03
C GLN A 422 7.65 -5.13 25.48
N ALA A 423 8.46 -6.19 25.34
CA ALA A 423 8.16 -7.52 25.84
C ALA A 423 8.28 -7.64 27.36
N SER A 424 9.29 -6.99 27.96
CA SER A 424 9.49 -7.00 29.43
C SER A 424 8.33 -6.37 30.19
N GLN A 425 7.68 -5.35 29.61
CA GLN A 425 6.44 -4.75 30.12
C GLN A 425 5.26 -5.74 30.15
N LEU A 426 5.30 -6.78 29.31
CA LEU A 426 4.36 -7.91 29.27
C LEU A 426 4.88 -9.14 30.01
N GLN A 427 5.93 -8.99 30.84
CA GLN A 427 6.62 -10.05 31.58
C GLN A 427 7.18 -11.18 30.70
N TYR A 428 7.49 -10.86 29.43
CA TYR A 428 7.97 -11.79 28.42
C TYR A 428 9.41 -11.44 27.98
N ALA A 429 10.20 -12.47 27.66
CA ALA A 429 11.57 -12.32 27.16
C ALA A 429 11.71 -13.08 25.83
N PRO A 430 11.76 -12.38 24.67
CA PRO A 430 11.81 -13.03 23.37
C PRO A 430 13.19 -13.64 23.11
N GLU A 431 13.18 -14.85 22.54
CA GLU A 431 14.42 -15.52 22.14
C GLU A 431 15.13 -14.79 21.00
N GLU A 432 16.44 -14.93 20.97
CA GLU A 432 17.29 -14.47 19.87
C GLU A 432 16.90 -15.14 18.52
N SER A 433 16.33 -16.34 18.56
CA SER A 433 15.76 -17.06 17.40
C SER A 433 14.55 -16.31 16.82
N GLN A 434 13.61 -15.93 17.69
CA GLN A 434 12.36 -15.24 17.38
C GLN A 434 12.62 -13.82 16.85
N LEU A 435 13.55 -13.09 17.50
CA LEU A 435 13.96 -11.76 17.09
C LEU A 435 14.58 -11.75 15.67
N ARG A 436 15.41 -12.75 15.34
CA ARG A 436 15.99 -12.88 13.98
C ARG A 436 14.94 -13.25 12.93
N ALA A 437 13.98 -14.09 13.30
CA ALA A 437 12.86 -14.45 12.42
C ALA A 437 11.98 -13.21 12.12
N GLU A 438 11.60 -12.43 13.14
CA GLU A 438 10.78 -11.24 12.94
C GLU A 438 11.53 -10.14 12.17
N TRP A 439 12.80 -9.88 12.50
CA TRP A 439 13.64 -8.97 11.69
C TRP A 439 13.64 -9.35 10.20
N SER A 440 13.68 -10.65 9.90
CA SER A 440 13.63 -11.16 8.52
C SER A 440 12.25 -10.91 7.87
N ARG A 441 11.15 -10.99 8.62
CA ARG A 441 9.80 -10.59 8.13
C ARG A 441 9.73 -9.09 7.85
N LEU A 442 10.28 -8.26 8.73
CA LEU A 442 10.30 -6.80 8.57
C LEU A 442 11.11 -6.37 7.34
N LEU A 443 12.30 -6.94 7.11
CA LEU A 443 13.06 -6.71 5.87
C LEU A 443 12.27 -7.15 4.62
N ALA A 444 11.60 -8.31 4.68
CA ALA A 444 10.80 -8.82 3.57
C ALA A 444 9.52 -7.99 3.34
N ALA A 445 8.94 -7.37 4.37
CA ALA A 445 7.87 -6.38 4.22
C ALA A 445 8.39 -5.15 3.48
N ALA A 446 9.44 -4.48 3.99
CA ALA A 446 10.02 -3.29 3.36
C ALA A 446 10.24 -3.46 1.84
N ALA A 447 10.85 -4.59 1.44
CA ALA A 447 11.19 -4.91 0.05
C ALA A 447 10.00 -5.27 -0.88
N ARG A 448 8.80 -5.55 -0.35
CA ARG A 448 7.62 -5.93 -1.14
C ARG A 448 6.54 -4.83 -1.11
N PRO A 449 6.32 -4.07 -2.20
CA PRO A 449 5.21 -3.12 -2.31
C PRO A 449 3.86 -3.77 -1.99
N GLY A 450 2.89 -2.97 -1.55
CA GLY A 450 1.57 -3.43 -1.11
C GLY A 450 1.54 -4.18 0.23
N THR A 451 2.69 -4.54 0.82
CA THR A 451 2.71 -5.21 2.14
C THR A 451 2.73 -4.20 3.29
N ALA A 452 1.98 -4.51 4.35
CA ALA A 452 1.81 -3.66 5.53
C ALA A 452 3.14 -3.37 6.24
N LEU A 453 3.28 -2.14 6.77
CA LEU A 453 4.51 -1.65 7.40
C LEU A 453 4.30 -1.38 8.90
N HIS A 454 5.27 -1.85 9.70
CA HIS A 454 5.34 -1.73 11.15
C HIS A 454 6.15 -0.49 11.62
N GLN A 455 6.10 -0.14 12.91
CA GLN A 455 6.79 1.00 13.56
C GLN A 455 8.21 1.27 13.05
N LEU A 456 9.04 0.22 12.92
CA LEU A 456 10.42 0.27 12.43
C LEU A 456 10.55 1.00 11.08
N HIS A 457 9.55 0.89 10.21
CA HIS A 457 9.55 1.52 8.90
C HIS A 457 9.25 3.01 8.99
N VAL A 458 8.45 3.46 9.96
CA VAL A 458 8.25 4.89 10.25
C VAL A 458 9.56 5.49 10.76
N PHE A 459 10.24 4.80 11.68
CA PHE A 459 11.58 5.18 12.17
C PHE A 459 12.62 5.22 11.05
N ALA A 460 12.72 4.19 10.21
CA ALA A 460 13.64 4.17 9.07
C ALA A 460 13.30 5.25 8.03
N LEU A 461 12.01 5.54 7.79
CA LEU A 461 11.60 6.64 6.91
C LEU A 461 11.94 8.02 7.47
N ALA A 462 11.86 8.24 8.79
CA ALA A 462 12.35 9.48 9.42
C ALA A 462 13.85 9.72 9.13
N HIS A 463 14.67 8.65 9.09
CA HIS A 463 16.08 8.74 8.70
C HIS A 463 16.27 9.03 7.20
N VAL A 464 15.45 8.43 6.33
CA VAL A 464 15.47 8.72 4.89
C VAL A 464 15.06 10.17 4.60
N LEU A 465 14.05 10.66 5.31
CA LEU A 465 13.53 12.04 5.19
C LEU A 465 14.39 13.07 5.96
N ARG A 466 15.37 12.62 6.77
CA ARG A 466 16.21 13.45 7.65
C ARG A 466 15.40 14.42 8.52
N ARG A 467 14.25 13.99 9.02
CA ARG A 467 13.37 14.81 9.88
C ARG A 467 12.47 13.94 10.75
N PRO A 468 12.05 14.41 11.94
CA PRO A 468 11.07 13.71 12.77
C PRO A 468 9.75 13.41 12.04
N VAL A 469 9.10 12.32 12.42
CA VAL A 469 7.72 12.01 12.03
C VAL A 469 6.88 11.88 13.31
N LEU A 470 5.80 12.66 13.39
CA LEU A 470 4.78 12.58 14.43
C LEU A 470 3.63 11.74 13.91
N VAL A 471 3.14 10.81 14.71
CA VAL A 471 1.97 9.99 14.40
C VAL A 471 0.94 10.15 15.51
N TYR A 472 -0.26 10.60 15.14
CA TYR A 472 -1.44 10.67 16.00
C TYR A 472 -2.38 9.55 15.54
N GLY A 473 -2.81 8.65 16.41
CA GLY A 473 -3.59 7.51 15.95
C GLY A 473 -4.05 6.55 17.03
N VAL A 474 -5.13 5.84 16.75
CA VAL A 474 -5.83 5.03 17.75
C VAL A 474 -4.97 3.86 18.24
N ASP A 475 -4.82 3.75 19.57
CA ASP A 475 -4.08 2.66 20.23
C ASP A 475 -4.69 1.27 19.99
N VAL A 476 -5.94 1.19 19.53
CA VAL A 476 -6.66 -0.06 19.23
C VAL A 476 -7.25 -0.02 17.82
N VAL A 477 -6.95 -1.04 17.02
CA VAL A 477 -7.58 -1.25 15.71
C VAL A 477 -8.88 -2.02 15.91
N ASN A 478 -10.01 -1.38 15.63
CA ASN A 478 -11.32 -2.04 15.64
C ASN A 478 -11.69 -2.57 14.25
N SER A 479 -12.42 -3.68 14.22
CA SER A 479 -13.03 -4.26 13.02
C SER A 479 -14.17 -3.37 12.51
N PHE A 480 -14.67 -3.64 11.30
CA PHE A 480 -15.88 -3.00 10.78
C PHE A 480 -17.15 -3.26 11.61
N ARG A 481 -17.07 -4.13 12.63
CA ARG A 481 -18.14 -4.43 13.61
C ARG A 481 -17.92 -3.76 14.98
N GLY A 482 -16.83 -3.01 15.14
CA GLY A 482 -16.43 -2.41 16.43
C GLY A 482 -15.65 -3.36 17.35
N GLU A 483 -15.30 -4.56 16.90
CA GLU A 483 -14.56 -5.55 17.71
C GLU A 483 -13.06 -5.25 17.67
N ALA A 484 -12.39 -5.18 18.82
CA ALA A 484 -10.94 -4.93 18.88
C ALA A 484 -10.15 -6.09 18.22
N LEU A 485 -9.43 -5.78 17.13
CA LEU A 485 -8.57 -6.72 16.41
C LEU A 485 -7.16 -6.80 17.03
N GLY A 486 -6.71 -5.73 17.69
CA GLY A 486 -5.41 -5.66 18.35
C GLY A 486 -4.95 -4.23 18.62
N TYR A 487 -3.85 -4.08 19.35
CA TYR A 487 -3.27 -2.78 19.67
C TYR A 487 -2.43 -2.23 18.52
N ALA A 488 -2.71 -1.00 18.08
CA ALA A 488 -1.89 -0.25 17.16
C ALA A 488 -1.03 0.77 17.92
N ARG A 489 0.13 0.32 18.39
CA ARG A 489 1.14 1.17 19.06
C ARG A 489 1.85 2.14 18.10
N PHE A 490 1.14 2.76 17.16
CA PHE A 490 1.71 3.67 16.16
C PHE A 490 1.74 5.13 16.62
N GLN A 491 0.94 5.52 17.62
CA GLN A 491 1.01 6.87 18.19
C GLN A 491 2.40 7.14 18.78
N GLY A 492 2.95 8.32 18.49
CA GLY A 492 4.23 8.74 19.04
C GLY A 492 5.12 9.58 18.13
N ILE A 493 6.35 9.74 18.59
CA ILE A 493 7.40 10.56 17.99
C ILE A 493 8.50 9.64 17.45
N TYR A 494 8.73 9.68 16.14
CA TYR A 494 9.78 8.93 15.45
C TYR A 494 10.93 9.87 15.08
N LEU A 495 12.03 9.79 15.84
CA LEU A 495 13.21 10.65 15.68
C LEU A 495 14.29 9.95 14.83
N PRO A 496 15.05 10.67 13.98
CA PRO A 496 16.12 10.09 13.17
C PRO A 496 17.43 9.88 13.96
N LEU A 497 17.36 9.14 15.08
CA LEU A 497 18.38 8.97 16.13
C LEU A 497 19.74 8.36 15.70
N LEU A 498 19.85 7.82 14.49
CA LEU A 498 21.10 7.29 13.92
C LEU A 498 21.83 8.33 13.04
N TRP A 499 21.31 9.55 12.97
CA TRP A 499 21.99 10.72 12.43
C TRP A 499 22.57 11.62 13.52
N ASP A 500 23.46 12.52 13.09
CA ASP A 500 23.84 13.72 13.83
C ASP A 500 22.64 14.70 13.80
N ALA A 501 22.31 15.38 14.90
CA ALA A 501 21.08 16.20 14.97
C ALA A 501 21.11 17.38 13.98
N GLU A 502 22.29 17.94 13.78
CA GLU A 502 22.62 19.04 12.87
C GLU A 502 22.52 18.62 11.39
N PHE A 503 22.51 17.31 11.10
CA PHE A 503 22.30 16.80 9.75
C PHE A 503 20.81 16.69 9.38
N CYS A 504 19.89 16.91 10.33
CA CYS A 504 18.44 16.74 10.15
C CYS A 504 17.66 18.06 10.26
N SER A 505 16.48 18.11 9.63
CA SER A 505 15.51 19.17 9.88
C SER A 505 14.84 18.96 11.23
N LYS A 506 14.69 20.05 11.99
CA LYS A 506 13.90 20.08 13.24
C LYS A 506 12.40 20.31 13.02
N SER A 507 11.96 20.45 11.77
CA SER A 507 10.56 20.53 11.40
C SER A 507 10.01 19.11 11.19
N PRO A 508 9.01 18.63 11.97
CA PRO A 508 8.45 17.30 11.80
C PRO A 508 7.56 17.18 10.54
N LEU A 509 7.15 15.97 10.19
CA LEU A 509 5.95 15.68 9.39
C LEU A 509 4.89 15.02 10.27
N CYS A 510 3.60 15.18 9.95
CA CYS A 510 2.50 14.60 10.72
C CYS A 510 1.71 13.56 9.92
N LEU A 511 1.38 12.45 10.57
CA LEU A 511 0.54 11.37 10.04
C LEU A 511 -0.61 11.06 11.01
N GLY A 512 -1.78 10.79 10.45
CA GLY A 512 -2.89 10.15 11.15
C GLY A 512 -2.79 8.64 10.97
N TYR A 513 -3.12 7.86 12.01
CA TYR A 513 -3.27 6.40 11.90
C TYR A 513 -4.63 5.92 12.43
N THR A 514 -5.40 5.28 11.55
CA THR A 514 -6.77 4.83 11.84
C THR A 514 -7.08 3.52 11.11
N ARG A 515 -7.71 2.55 11.77
CA ARG A 515 -8.24 1.30 11.14
C ARG A 515 -7.24 0.54 10.25
N GLY A 516 -5.94 0.54 10.59
CA GLY A 516 -4.89 -0.11 9.78
C GLY A 516 -4.28 0.77 8.67
N HIS A 517 -4.67 2.05 8.59
CA HIS A 517 -4.38 2.96 7.49
C HIS A 517 -3.65 4.21 7.98
N PHE A 518 -2.64 4.66 7.23
CA PHE A 518 -2.00 5.97 7.43
C PHE A 518 -2.64 7.01 6.51
N SER A 519 -2.84 8.23 7.00
CA SER A 519 -3.27 9.40 6.23
C SER A 519 -2.35 10.58 6.53
N ALA A 520 -2.12 11.48 5.56
CA ALA A 520 -1.25 12.64 5.79
C ALA A 520 -2.01 13.71 6.57
N LEU A 521 -1.44 14.22 7.67
CA LEU A 521 -2.00 15.34 8.42
C LEU A 521 -1.24 16.61 8.04
N VAL A 522 -1.95 17.56 7.43
CA VAL A 522 -1.35 18.80 6.90
C VAL A 522 -2.12 20.03 7.38
N PRO A 523 -1.45 21.16 7.63
CA PRO A 523 -2.11 22.42 7.99
C PRO A 523 -2.71 23.10 6.75
N LEU A 524 -3.62 24.03 6.97
CA LEU A 524 -3.89 25.13 6.04
C LEU A 524 -2.80 26.20 6.22
N GLU A 525 -2.36 26.85 5.15
CA GLU A 525 -1.47 28.02 5.26
C GLU A 525 -2.25 29.18 5.87
N PRO A 526 -1.69 29.94 6.84
CA PRO A 526 -2.34 31.13 7.36
C PRO A 526 -2.62 32.14 6.24
N TYR A 527 -3.77 32.81 6.29
CA TYR A 527 -4.13 33.85 5.32
C TYR A 527 -3.30 35.11 5.57
N SER A 528 -2.07 35.11 5.06
CA SER A 528 -1.15 36.25 5.19
C SER A 528 -1.71 37.46 4.45
N HIS A 529 -2.03 38.55 5.17
CA HIS A 529 -2.56 39.79 4.60
C HIS A 529 -1.57 40.53 3.65
N ARG A 530 -0.45 39.92 3.25
CA ARG A 530 0.60 40.45 2.37
C ARG A 530 0.19 40.53 0.89
N HIS A 531 -1.06 40.92 0.64
CA HIS A 531 -1.45 41.57 -0.61
C HIS A 531 -1.23 43.09 -0.59
N ASP A 532 -0.60 43.62 0.47
CA ASP A 532 0.03 44.94 0.48
C ASP A 532 1.13 45.02 -0.58
N TYR A 533 0.75 45.56 -1.75
CA TYR A 533 1.66 45.85 -2.83
C TYR A 533 2.62 47.00 -2.45
N ILE A 534 3.93 46.71 -2.53
CA ILE A 534 5.05 47.66 -2.62
C ILE A 534 5.48 48.30 -1.28
N CYS A 535 6.79 48.24 -1.03
CA CYS A 535 7.55 48.97 0.00
C CYS A 535 7.26 48.64 1.48
N ARG A 536 7.87 47.55 1.98
CA ARG A 536 8.62 47.65 3.25
C ARG A 536 9.80 46.67 3.36
N GLU A 537 11.01 47.20 3.21
CA GLU A 537 12.22 46.58 3.76
C GLU A 537 12.32 46.94 5.25
N GLN A 538 11.83 46.08 6.13
CA GLN A 538 12.09 46.17 7.57
C GLN A 538 12.01 44.76 8.20
N GLN A 539 12.82 44.55 9.23
CA GLN A 539 13.10 43.22 9.79
C GLN A 539 12.12 42.89 10.91
N ASP A 540 11.27 41.88 10.70
CA ASP A 540 10.55 41.16 11.76
C ASP A 540 10.80 39.66 11.54
N GLU A 541 11.82 39.08 12.19
CA GLU A 541 12.10 37.63 12.12
C GLU A 541 11.03 36.80 12.87
N ASP A 542 10.26 37.44 13.76
CA ASP A 542 9.07 36.87 14.40
C ASP A 542 7.80 36.94 13.51
N GLY A 543 7.86 37.67 12.38
CA GLY A 543 6.73 37.90 11.46
C GLY A 543 6.55 36.81 10.40
N GLU A 544 6.71 35.54 10.79
CA GLU A 544 6.70 34.37 9.90
C GLU A 544 5.53 33.43 10.19
N ASP A 545 4.90 32.91 9.13
CA ASP A 545 3.80 31.96 9.24
C ASP A 545 4.31 30.63 9.86
N MET A 546 3.78 30.30 11.05
CA MET A 546 4.23 29.20 11.91
C MET A 546 3.06 28.29 12.28
N ILE A 547 3.26 26.99 12.13
CA ILE A 547 2.31 25.94 12.52
C ILE A 547 2.81 25.24 13.79
N PHE A 548 1.92 25.06 14.76
CA PHE A 548 2.22 24.50 16.08
C PHE A 548 1.65 23.08 16.18
N LEU A 549 2.54 22.10 16.28
CA LEU A 549 2.20 20.68 16.21
C LEU A 549 2.36 20.05 17.60
N PRO A 550 1.29 19.59 18.26
CA PRO A 550 1.37 19.16 19.66
C PRO A 550 2.28 17.95 19.81
N LEU A 551 3.20 18.02 20.77
CA LEU A 551 4.10 16.92 21.17
C LEU A 551 3.52 16.13 22.36
N THR A 552 2.37 16.56 22.88
CA THR A 552 1.60 15.89 23.94
C THR A 552 0.25 15.40 23.41
N ASP A 553 -0.37 14.50 24.16
CA ASP A 553 -1.82 14.29 24.10
C ASP A 553 -2.60 15.45 24.74
N SER A 554 -3.92 15.34 24.74
CA SER A 554 -4.87 16.30 25.33
C SER A 554 -4.82 16.39 26.87
N GLU A 555 -4.14 15.46 27.54
CA GLU A 555 -3.91 15.50 28.99
C GLU A 555 -2.58 16.20 29.34
N GLY A 556 -1.83 16.65 28.33
CA GLY A 556 -0.53 17.32 28.49
C GLY A 556 0.65 16.35 28.68
N LYS A 557 0.44 15.04 28.51
CA LYS A 557 1.49 14.03 28.62
C LYS A 557 2.22 13.87 27.29
N LEU A 558 3.56 13.76 27.34
CA LEU A 558 4.42 13.59 26.17
C LEU A 558 4.02 12.36 25.34
N LEU A 559 3.94 12.52 24.02
CA LEU A 559 3.67 11.41 23.09
C LEU A 559 4.84 10.40 23.11
N PRO A 560 4.58 9.07 23.06
CA PRO A 560 5.62 8.06 23.21
C PRO A 560 6.78 8.22 22.21
N VAL A 561 8.02 8.27 22.69
CA VAL A 561 9.19 8.43 21.81
C VAL A 561 9.73 7.05 21.40
N HIS A 562 9.68 6.74 20.10
CA HIS A 562 9.96 5.38 19.61
C HIS A 562 11.47 5.13 19.43
N PHE A 563 11.91 3.92 19.79
CA PHE A 563 13.27 3.41 19.62
C PHE A 563 14.39 4.14 20.38
N LEU A 564 14.06 4.79 21.51
CA LEU A 564 15.07 5.32 22.45
C LEU A 564 15.95 4.20 23.05
N THR A 565 17.16 4.55 23.50
CA THR A 565 17.95 3.72 24.43
C THR A 565 17.51 3.95 25.88
N CYS A 566 17.88 3.06 26.80
CA CYS A 566 17.62 3.23 28.23
C CYS A 566 18.15 4.56 28.78
N ASP A 567 19.29 5.06 28.26
CA ASP A 567 19.88 6.33 28.68
C ASP A 567 19.11 7.54 28.12
N GLU A 568 18.61 7.43 26.89
CA GLU A 568 17.77 8.46 26.25
C GLU A 568 16.37 8.54 26.89
N MET A 569 15.84 7.41 27.39
CA MET A 569 14.58 7.35 28.14
C MET A 569 14.63 8.04 29.51
N ALA A 570 15.81 8.36 30.05
CA ALA A 570 15.93 9.06 31.32
C ALA A 570 15.50 10.54 31.23
N ASP A 571 15.48 11.11 30.02
CA ASP A 571 15.03 12.48 29.74
C ASP A 571 14.49 12.59 28.29
N GLU A 572 13.33 11.97 28.06
CA GLU A 572 12.68 11.92 26.74
C GLU A 572 12.40 13.32 26.18
N GLU A 573 12.04 14.28 27.04
CA GLU A 573 11.72 15.65 26.60
C GLU A 573 12.97 16.39 26.09
N SER A 574 14.12 16.31 26.77
CA SER A 574 15.37 16.89 26.25
C SER A 574 15.83 16.24 24.94
N VAL A 575 15.53 14.95 24.72
CA VAL A 575 15.75 14.30 23.43
C VAL A 575 14.83 14.91 22.37
N VAL A 576 13.52 15.01 22.62
CA VAL A 576 12.56 15.63 21.69
C VAL A 576 12.92 17.09 21.37
N ARG A 577 13.31 17.89 22.38
CA ARG A 577 13.77 19.29 22.23
C ARG A 577 15.08 19.41 21.44
N ARG A 578 15.96 18.41 21.47
CA ARG A 578 17.17 18.38 20.64
C ARG A 578 16.80 18.23 19.15
N TRP A 579 15.83 17.37 18.86
CA TRP A 579 15.45 16.97 17.51
C TRP A 579 14.31 17.77 16.85
N THR A 580 13.58 18.59 17.61
CA THR A 580 12.46 19.41 17.11
C THR A 580 12.61 20.89 17.48
N CYS A 581 11.93 21.79 16.77
CA CYS A 581 11.82 23.21 17.17
C CYS A 581 10.76 23.42 18.27
N ALA A 582 10.87 22.68 19.36
CA ALA A 582 9.89 22.68 20.46
C ALA A 582 9.78 24.04 21.18
N CYS A 583 8.55 24.43 21.49
CA CYS A 583 8.19 25.53 22.38
C CYS A 583 7.05 25.10 23.31
N VAL A 584 6.76 25.90 24.33
CA VAL A 584 5.52 25.80 25.10
C VAL A 584 4.67 27.02 24.72
N THR A 585 3.38 26.84 24.47
CA THR A 585 2.44 27.92 24.13
C THR A 585 1.97 28.69 25.37
N GLU A 586 1.19 29.77 25.20
CA GLU A 586 0.66 30.54 26.33
C GLU A 586 -0.34 29.72 27.15
N GLY A 587 -1.12 28.84 26.48
CA GLY A 587 -1.97 27.82 27.09
C GLY A 587 -1.21 26.63 27.70
N GLY A 588 0.13 26.64 27.69
CA GLY A 588 0.96 25.61 28.32
C GLY A 588 1.20 24.35 27.49
N VAL A 589 0.78 24.31 26.21
CA VAL A 589 0.94 23.12 25.36
C VAL A 589 2.36 23.02 24.82
N LEU A 590 3.03 21.88 25.05
CA LEU A 590 4.32 21.58 24.43
C LEU A 590 4.11 21.20 22.96
N ALA A 591 4.63 22.00 22.04
CA ALA A 591 4.43 21.86 20.59
C ALA A 591 5.73 22.08 19.80
N ALA A 592 5.87 21.39 18.67
CA ALA A 592 6.94 21.65 17.70
C ALA A 592 6.50 22.75 16.72
N ARG A 593 7.33 23.79 16.56
CA ARG A 593 7.14 24.82 15.54
C ARG A 593 7.57 24.32 14.17
N GLN A 594 6.63 24.27 13.24
CA GLN A 594 6.82 24.05 11.82
C GLN A 594 6.66 25.39 11.10
N ARG A 595 7.77 26.01 10.73
CA ARG A 595 7.80 27.19 9.85
C ARG A 595 7.23 26.82 8.48
N VAL A 596 6.31 27.65 7.97
CA VAL A 596 5.84 27.58 6.58
C VAL A 596 6.94 28.15 5.67
N HIS A 597 7.16 27.51 4.53
CA HIS A 597 8.15 27.92 3.54
C HIS A 597 7.50 28.11 2.18
N ALA A 598 8.05 29.00 1.36
CA ALA A 598 7.54 29.24 0.01
C ALA A 598 7.48 27.93 -0.82
N ARG A 599 6.28 27.62 -1.32
CA ARG A 599 5.97 26.38 -2.06
C ARG A 599 6.93 26.19 -3.25
N PRO A 600 7.64 25.05 -3.40
CA PRO A 600 8.49 24.82 -4.56
C PRO A 600 7.72 24.88 -5.88
N LEU A 601 8.34 25.40 -6.95
CA LEU A 601 7.66 25.76 -8.21
C LEU A 601 6.72 24.67 -8.77
N LEU A 602 7.15 23.40 -8.79
CA LEU A 602 6.33 22.29 -9.29
C LEU A 602 5.09 22.02 -8.41
N GLN A 603 5.21 22.20 -7.10
CA GLN A 603 4.12 22.04 -6.13
C GLN A 603 3.15 23.22 -6.23
N ALA A 604 3.67 24.45 -6.35
CA ALA A 604 2.86 25.65 -6.59
C ALA A 604 2.04 25.54 -7.89
N GLN A 605 2.67 25.11 -8.99
CA GLN A 605 1.96 24.86 -10.26
C GLN A 605 0.89 23.76 -10.14
N MET A 606 1.18 22.67 -9.42
CA MET A 606 0.23 21.57 -9.19
C MET A 606 -0.98 22.03 -8.37
N LEU A 607 -0.77 22.86 -7.35
CA LEU A 607 -1.83 23.44 -6.52
C LEU A 607 -2.66 24.47 -7.30
N GLU A 608 -2.03 25.30 -8.14
CA GLU A 608 -2.72 26.30 -8.95
C GLU A 608 -3.58 25.66 -10.06
N GLU A 609 -3.12 24.59 -10.73
CA GLU A 609 -3.96 23.81 -11.66
C GLU A 609 -5.18 23.17 -10.94
N TRP A 610 -4.98 22.71 -9.71
CA TRP A 610 -6.00 22.10 -8.86
C TRP A 610 -7.02 23.11 -8.33
N LEU A 611 -6.59 24.24 -7.75
CA LEU A 611 -7.47 25.34 -7.31
C LEU A 611 -8.30 25.89 -8.47
N ASN A 612 -7.69 26.05 -9.65
CA ASN A 612 -8.40 26.53 -10.83
C ASN A 612 -9.53 25.58 -11.29
N HIS A 613 -9.54 24.30 -10.90
CA HIS A 613 -10.72 23.44 -11.08
C HIS A 613 -11.92 23.99 -10.30
N TYR A 614 -11.73 24.25 -9.01
CA TYR A 614 -12.78 24.77 -8.12
C TYR A 614 -13.15 26.23 -8.41
N ARG A 615 -12.18 27.10 -8.76
CA ARG A 615 -12.47 28.48 -9.20
C ARG A 615 -13.34 28.50 -10.47
N ARG A 616 -13.13 27.59 -11.43
CA ARG A 616 -14.00 27.43 -12.61
C ARG A 616 -15.38 26.88 -12.24
N LEU A 617 -15.46 25.94 -11.31
CA LEU A 617 -16.74 25.39 -10.83
C LEU A 617 -17.59 26.47 -10.13
N ALA A 618 -16.97 27.32 -9.31
CA ALA A 618 -17.58 28.49 -8.68
C ALA A 618 -18.08 29.56 -9.67
N GLN A 619 -17.45 29.66 -10.86
CA GLN A 619 -17.93 30.53 -11.94
C GLN A 619 -19.14 29.92 -12.65
N GLN A 620 -19.15 28.61 -12.87
CA GLN A 620 -20.27 27.90 -13.52
C GLN A 620 -21.55 27.93 -12.69
N THR A 621 -21.46 27.81 -11.36
CA THR A 621 -22.62 27.95 -10.45
C THR A 621 -23.11 29.40 -10.27
N ARG A 622 -22.40 30.40 -10.79
CA ARG A 622 -22.80 31.83 -10.79
C ARG A 622 -23.41 32.30 -12.12
N GLY A 623 -23.73 31.40 -13.04
CA GLY A 623 -24.43 31.73 -14.29
C GLY A 623 -25.85 32.29 -14.05
N PRO A 624 -26.38 33.19 -14.92
CA PRO A 624 -27.67 33.86 -14.71
C PRO A 624 -28.90 32.96 -14.85
N PHE A 625 -28.73 31.67 -15.13
CA PHE A 625 -29.78 30.65 -15.12
C PHE A 625 -29.29 29.44 -14.33
N PRO A 626 -30.02 28.99 -13.29
CA PRO A 626 -29.66 27.77 -12.58
C PRO A 626 -29.83 26.55 -13.52
N PRO A 627 -28.95 25.53 -13.45
CA PRO A 627 -29.16 24.29 -14.17
C PRO A 627 -30.49 23.66 -13.75
N ARG A 628 -31.35 23.29 -14.71
CA ARG A 628 -32.50 22.43 -14.42
C ARG A 628 -31.99 21.07 -13.97
N LEU A 629 -32.10 20.80 -12.67
CA LEU A 629 -32.09 19.43 -12.16
C LEU A 629 -33.19 18.66 -12.89
N GLN A 630 -32.81 17.64 -13.66
CA GLN A 630 -33.76 16.68 -14.18
C GLN A 630 -34.10 15.70 -13.06
N THR A 631 -35.08 16.06 -12.22
CA THR A 631 -35.74 15.11 -11.33
C THR A 631 -36.45 14.07 -12.20
N ALA A 632 -35.89 12.87 -12.27
CA ALA A 632 -36.51 11.72 -12.90
C ALA A 632 -37.59 11.15 -11.95
N GLU A 633 -38.67 11.91 -11.76
CA GLU A 633 -39.85 11.50 -11.00
C GLU A 633 -40.63 10.44 -11.79
N PHE A 634 -40.19 9.20 -11.67
CA PHE A 634 -41.05 8.03 -11.90
C PHE A 634 -42.04 7.89 -10.73
N SER A 635 -43.04 8.78 -10.66
CA SER A 635 -44.26 8.50 -9.89
C SER A 635 -45.11 7.52 -10.69
N SER A 636 -45.33 6.33 -10.15
CA SER A 636 -46.21 5.32 -10.73
C SER A 636 -47.46 5.18 -9.85
N ASP A 637 -48.36 6.14 -9.97
CA ASP A 637 -49.71 6.01 -9.42
C ASP A 637 -50.55 5.11 -10.36
N PRO A 638 -51.38 4.21 -9.82
CA PRO A 638 -52.17 3.29 -10.63
C PRO A 638 -53.49 3.92 -11.08
N ASP A 639 -53.83 3.79 -12.37
CA ASP A 639 -55.14 4.16 -12.88
C ASP A 639 -56.25 3.30 -12.24
N THR A 640 -57.33 3.96 -11.80
CA THR A 640 -58.60 3.32 -11.43
C THR A 640 -59.67 3.74 -12.43
N ASP A 641 -59.98 2.86 -13.39
CA ASP A 641 -61.09 3.06 -14.32
C ASP A 641 -62.45 2.86 -13.62
N GLU A 642 -63.28 3.90 -13.61
CA GLU A 642 -64.74 3.80 -13.53
C GLU A 642 -65.36 4.55 -14.74
N GLU A 643 -66.45 4.00 -15.27
CA GLU A 643 -67.19 4.35 -16.52
C GLU A 643 -66.56 3.95 -17.87
#